data_AF-A0A178BC51-F1
#
_entry.id   AF-A0A178BC51-F1
#
_cell.length_a   1.000
_cell.length_b   1.000
_cell.length_c   1.000
_cell.angle_alpha   90.00
_cell.angle_beta   90.00
_cell.angle_gamma   90.00
#
_symmetry.space_group_name_H-M   'P 1'
#
loop_
_entity.id
_entity.type
_entity.pdbx_description
1 polymer ?
#
loop_
_entity_poly.entity_id
_entity_poly.type
_entity_poly.pdbx_seq_one_letter_code
_entity_poly.pdbx_strand_id
1 'polypeptide(L)'
;MSKPANLRIGVDVGGTNTDGVIIDPTRSNEKDRGIVAWHKAQTTTDPSHGIANAITTMFTSASVSPSSIASVTIGTTHFVNAVVTRDSTRLSKVAILRLSGPFSKHAPPGVDWPVALRRTIVGHYALLKGGSEIDGSLISDISEAEIIEQCKIIREKKIKSVVINGVFSPLDTVERQEERAAEIVKRELGDAIDVVQSKTVANLGFLERENAAILNASILSFARRTIASFQEPIKKLGLNCPVFITQNDGTILSGQAASQLPIRTFSSGPTNSMRGAAFLVGNEGKGEAVMVVDIGGTTTDVGLLLANGFPRQQAAYSELSGVRMNFSYPDVKSIGLGGGSLVRRVQDKLQVGPESVGYKLPEKALVFGGDTPTATDYMVSTSHDINIGDPTKVRDRLDRQDVQDFQSEVKTMLEQIIDTMKTSPEDLPVLLVGGGAVIAPNTLRGASRVIKPVWSGVANAIGAAMARVSAVVDTVRSTEKQTSKEILAEVSEAAKQKTIEAGAILESVQVVEVDDLPLQYVANQTRFIVRAAGDFDFSRSSDFANLDVKKDSDEKVSEVEGWQESATQSATGEHSVEDEATQSVDIATYAPKVINREWWVSETDLDWITIGCYILGTGGGGSPYSTMLRVRGILRSGGTVRVVSPDDLQDDDRVGCGGGAGSPTVGIEKLSADEMMDAQNHLYDLFKGGRATHIIPLEIGGSNGLQGLVLGSSQNMNVPCVDGDWMGRAYPTKWQTTPVVFGEREIVFAPVAVADGNGNTLYMGNAKSDLKVEQVIRAALSQMGSAVGTADAPVTGAETRRWAVEHTISLSWRIGREVARARKQNRIDSVADYIVDAVGGTEAGRVLFKGKIVGVERKLYMGHVYGEVIVEGTESSYAGRIKIPFKNENIAAIRLRDGSDNETGKEKDGDVLAIVPDLVSVIDAQNGEAIGTPEYRYGLLVQVLGFTASERWTSPKGIEIGGPKAFGLDHLQYRPLGRFVKPTSVIDEYDGKR
;
A
#
# COMPACT_ATOMS: atom_id res chain seq x y z
N MET A 1 17.96 44.02 26.19
CA MET A 1 18.01 42.90 25.21
C MET A 1 16.91 41.94 25.58
N SER A 2 15.90 41.75 24.73
CA SER A 2 14.85 40.75 24.96
C SER A 2 15.49 39.35 24.95
N LYS A 3 15.10 38.48 25.89
CA LYS A 3 15.53 37.07 25.87
C LYS A 3 15.15 36.44 24.51
N PRO A 4 16.01 35.61 23.90
CA PRO A 4 15.66 34.89 22.67
C PRO A 4 14.44 34.00 22.90
N ALA A 5 13.56 33.92 21.89
CA ALA A 5 12.38 33.07 21.92
C ALA A 5 12.80 31.61 21.71
N ASN A 6 12.71 30.80 22.76
CA ASN A 6 13.17 29.40 22.76
C ASN A 6 12.04 28.40 23.06
N LEU A 7 10.89 28.87 23.53
CA LEU A 7 9.78 28.00 23.93
C LEU A 7 8.97 27.56 22.71
N ARG A 8 8.56 26.30 22.68
CA ARG A 8 7.69 25.74 21.63
C ARG A 8 6.36 25.35 22.22
N ILE A 9 5.30 25.58 21.45
CA ILE A 9 3.97 25.10 21.78
C ILE A 9 3.64 23.95 20.84
N GLY A 10 3.29 22.79 21.41
CA GLY A 10 2.67 21.70 20.67
C GLY A 10 1.21 21.59 21.05
N VAL A 11 0.33 21.48 20.05
CA VAL A 11 -1.09 21.20 20.26
C VAL A 11 -1.49 20.02 19.39
N ASP A 12 -2.19 19.04 19.93
CA ASP A 12 -2.78 17.95 19.16
C ASP A 12 -4.30 17.97 19.32
N VAL A 13 -5.00 18.13 18.19
CA VAL A 13 -6.46 18.19 18.14
C VAL A 13 -6.99 16.84 17.63
N GLY A 14 -7.29 15.96 18.57
CA GLY A 14 -7.89 14.65 18.32
C GLY A 14 -9.42 14.67 18.34
N GLY A 15 -10.05 13.53 18.03
CA GLY A 15 -11.51 13.40 18.07
C GLY A 15 -12.13 13.44 19.47
N THR A 16 -11.37 13.10 20.51
CA THR A 16 -11.85 13.06 21.92
C THR A 16 -11.26 14.18 22.77
N ASN A 17 -9.95 14.40 22.67
CA ASN A 17 -9.23 15.38 23.49
C ASN A 17 -8.39 16.33 22.63
N THR A 18 -8.27 17.56 23.13
CA THR A 18 -7.28 18.55 22.68
C THR A 18 -6.18 18.62 23.73
N ASP A 19 -4.97 18.29 23.30
CA ASP A 19 -3.78 18.20 24.16
C ASP A 19 -2.82 19.34 23.83
N GLY A 20 -2.26 19.97 24.84
CA GLY A 20 -1.34 21.09 24.70
C GLY A 20 -0.11 20.93 25.58
N VAL A 21 1.04 21.39 25.09
CA VAL A 21 2.29 21.49 25.86
C VAL A 21 3.06 22.76 25.51
N ILE A 22 3.73 23.34 26.50
CA ILE A 22 4.79 24.34 26.34
C ILE A 22 6.11 23.68 26.75
N ILE A 23 7.10 23.68 25.86
CA ILE A 23 8.40 23.05 26.11
C ILE A 23 9.56 23.99 25.82
N ASP A 24 10.62 23.90 26.63
CA ASP A 24 11.93 24.46 26.38
C ASP A 24 12.88 23.35 25.89
N PRO A 25 13.16 23.27 24.58
CA PRO A 25 14.02 22.23 24.01
C PRO A 25 15.45 22.24 24.57
N THR A 26 15.94 23.40 25.02
CA THR A 26 17.31 23.54 25.56
C THR A 26 17.48 22.81 26.90
N ARG A 27 16.36 22.56 27.59
CA ARG A 27 16.27 21.86 28.88
C ARG A 27 15.84 20.41 28.72
N SER A 28 15.84 19.87 27.51
CA SER A 28 15.40 18.49 27.22
C SER A 28 16.19 17.41 27.98
N ASN A 29 17.42 17.69 28.41
CA ASN A 29 18.22 16.76 29.22
C ASN A 29 17.92 16.81 30.74
N GLU A 30 17.07 17.73 31.18
CA GLU A 30 16.66 17.84 32.59
C GLU A 30 15.59 16.79 32.95
N LYS A 31 15.33 16.62 34.24
CA LYS A 31 14.36 15.63 34.76
C LYS A 31 12.93 15.91 34.28
N ASP A 32 12.57 17.18 34.14
CA ASP A 32 11.27 17.62 33.61
C ASP A 32 11.22 17.63 32.07
N ARG A 33 12.33 17.26 31.41
CA ARG A 33 12.52 17.27 29.95
C ARG A 33 12.24 18.65 29.32
N GLY A 34 12.32 19.72 30.11
CA GLY A 34 11.99 21.08 29.68
C GLY A 34 10.50 21.35 29.51
N ILE A 35 9.60 20.48 29.98
CA ILE A 35 8.16 20.71 29.94
C ILE A 35 7.80 21.80 30.95
N VAL A 36 7.34 22.95 30.45
CA VAL A 36 7.02 24.14 31.25
C VAL A 36 5.55 24.14 31.69
N ALA A 37 4.65 23.74 30.79
CA ALA A 37 3.21 23.65 31.03
C ALA A 37 2.59 22.58 30.15
N TRP A 38 1.47 22.01 30.57
CA TRP A 38 0.68 21.12 29.75
C TRP A 38 -0.81 21.27 30.09
N HIS A 39 -1.67 20.92 29.14
CA HIS A 39 -3.11 20.95 29.33
C HIS A 39 -3.77 19.84 28.51
N LYS A 40 -4.83 19.25 29.04
CA LYS A 40 -5.66 18.26 28.36
C LYS A 40 -7.11 18.61 28.62
N ALA A 41 -7.86 18.83 27.55
CA ALA A 41 -9.28 19.15 27.59
C ALA A 41 -10.06 18.28 26.61
N GLN A 42 -11.38 18.24 26.76
CA GLN A 42 -12.25 17.64 25.76
C GLN A 42 -12.21 18.46 24.47
N THR A 43 -12.18 17.79 23.32
CA THR A 43 -12.22 18.49 22.03
C THR A 43 -13.54 19.22 21.89
N THR A 44 -13.47 20.49 21.52
CA THR A 44 -14.65 21.33 21.25
C THR A 44 -15.09 21.17 19.80
N THR A 45 -16.35 21.47 19.51
CA THR A 45 -16.90 21.40 18.14
C THR A 45 -16.17 22.34 17.19
N ASP A 46 -15.77 23.52 17.67
CA ASP A 46 -14.88 24.44 16.95
C ASP A 46 -13.42 24.27 17.42
N PRO A 47 -12.55 23.65 16.61
CA PRO A 47 -11.15 23.44 16.95
C PRO A 47 -10.40 24.70 17.37
N SER A 48 -10.78 25.86 16.82
CA SER A 48 -10.15 27.14 17.14
C SER A 48 -10.37 27.53 18.61
N HIS A 49 -11.56 27.23 19.17
CA HIS A 49 -11.82 27.44 20.59
C HIS A 49 -11.01 26.47 21.46
N GLY A 50 -10.92 25.20 21.07
CA GLY A 50 -10.12 24.19 21.77
C GLY A 50 -8.64 24.59 21.85
N ILE A 51 -8.06 25.01 20.73
CA ILE A 51 -6.68 25.48 20.65
C ILE A 51 -6.48 26.74 21.49
N ALA A 52 -7.36 27.74 21.36
CA ALA A 52 -7.28 28.99 22.13
C ALA A 52 -7.31 28.71 23.64
N ASN A 53 -8.28 27.91 24.09
CA ASN A 53 -8.44 27.56 25.50
C ASN A 53 -7.22 26.80 26.05
N ALA A 54 -6.69 25.85 25.28
CA ALA A 54 -5.49 25.11 25.67
C ALA A 54 -4.29 26.06 25.85
N ILE A 55 -4.03 26.94 24.88
CA ILE A 55 -2.92 27.90 24.93
C ILE A 55 -3.12 28.88 26.10
N THR A 56 -4.29 29.51 26.24
CA THR A 56 -4.56 30.46 27.33
C THR A 56 -4.41 29.82 28.70
N THR A 57 -4.87 28.58 28.87
CA THR A 57 -4.75 27.85 30.16
C THR A 57 -3.29 27.58 30.49
N MET A 58 -2.49 27.11 29.53
CA MET A 58 -1.05 26.86 29.74
C MET A 58 -0.27 28.14 30.06
N PHE A 59 -0.62 29.26 29.42
CA PHE A 59 -0.01 30.56 29.72
C PHE A 59 -0.32 31.02 31.15
N THR A 60 -1.57 30.85 31.56
CA THR A 60 -2.03 31.19 32.92
C THR A 60 -1.31 30.34 33.96
N SER A 61 -1.14 29.04 33.72
CA SER A 61 -0.48 28.13 34.68
C SER A 61 1.02 28.37 34.84
N ALA A 62 1.71 28.80 33.78
CA ALA A 62 3.17 28.92 33.78
C ALA A 62 3.71 30.37 33.76
N SER A 63 2.84 31.38 33.70
CA SER A 63 3.22 32.81 33.66
C SER A 63 4.26 33.12 32.56
N VAL A 64 4.07 32.54 31.37
CA VAL A 64 4.97 32.67 30.22
C VAL A 64 4.62 33.92 29.40
N SER A 65 5.64 34.67 28.96
CA SER A 65 5.45 35.80 28.03
C SER A 65 5.21 35.31 26.59
N PRO A 66 4.22 35.85 25.85
CA PRO A 66 4.03 35.56 24.42
C PRO A 66 5.28 35.77 23.56
N SER A 67 6.12 36.75 23.92
CA SER A 67 7.36 37.06 23.20
C SER A 67 8.45 35.99 23.31
N SER A 68 8.29 35.00 24.21
CA SER A 68 9.25 33.91 24.42
C SER A 68 8.93 32.67 23.58
N ILE A 69 7.81 32.66 22.86
CA ILE A 69 7.39 31.55 22.00
C ILE A 69 8.06 31.66 20.63
N ALA A 70 8.82 30.63 20.27
CA ALA A 70 9.52 30.51 19.00
C ALA A 70 8.61 29.98 17.87
N SER A 71 7.68 29.07 18.19
CA SER A 71 6.77 28.46 17.20
C SER A 71 5.57 27.80 17.89
N VAL A 72 4.49 27.63 17.11
CA VAL A 72 3.35 26.79 17.47
C VAL A 72 3.23 25.68 16.43
N THR A 73 3.19 24.43 16.87
CA THR A 73 3.00 23.27 15.99
C THR A 73 1.71 22.55 16.34
N ILE A 74 0.90 22.25 15.32
CA ILE A 74 -0.42 21.65 15.48
C ILE A 74 -0.48 20.28 14.79
N GLY A 75 -0.78 19.24 15.56
CA GLY A 75 -1.27 17.95 15.05
C GLY A 75 -2.78 17.96 14.94
N THR A 76 -3.34 17.35 13.89
CA THR A 76 -4.79 17.37 13.68
C THR A 76 -5.29 16.14 12.92
N THR A 77 -6.40 15.59 13.41
CA THR A 77 -7.13 14.49 12.75
C THR A 77 -8.31 14.99 11.90
N HIS A 78 -8.53 16.31 11.83
CA HIS A 78 -9.71 16.88 11.17
C HIS A 78 -9.79 16.54 9.67
N PHE A 79 -8.65 16.51 8.97
CA PHE A 79 -8.63 16.27 7.54
C PHE A 79 -8.90 14.81 7.18
N VAL A 80 -8.26 13.87 7.90
CA VAL A 80 -8.49 12.44 7.67
C VAL A 80 -9.95 12.07 8.00
N ASN A 81 -10.52 12.66 9.06
CA ASN A 81 -11.91 12.40 9.43
C ASN A 81 -12.89 12.82 8.34
N ALA A 82 -12.64 13.90 7.60
CA ALA A 82 -13.52 14.29 6.48
C ALA A 82 -13.61 13.21 5.39
N VAL A 83 -12.51 12.50 5.13
CA VAL A 83 -12.44 11.39 4.17
C VAL A 83 -13.06 10.13 4.76
N VAL A 84 -12.71 9.78 6.00
CA VAL A 84 -13.21 8.58 6.69
C VAL A 84 -14.72 8.62 6.87
N THR A 85 -15.28 9.76 7.29
CA THR A 85 -16.73 9.94 7.44
C THR A 85 -17.43 10.28 6.13
N ARG A 86 -16.69 10.40 5.02
CA ARG A 86 -17.20 10.69 3.67
C ARG A 86 -18.09 11.94 3.64
N ASP A 87 -17.68 12.97 4.37
CA ASP A 87 -18.51 14.17 4.58
C ASP A 87 -18.55 15.04 3.31
N SER A 88 -19.65 14.95 2.57
CA SER A 88 -19.88 15.71 1.34
C SER A 88 -19.86 17.25 1.51
N THR A 89 -19.99 17.77 2.74
CA THR A 89 -19.87 19.22 3.00
C THR A 89 -18.42 19.68 3.11
N ARG A 90 -17.48 18.75 3.34
CA ARG A 90 -16.04 19.00 3.49
C ARG A 90 -15.23 18.53 2.28
N LEU A 91 -15.84 17.76 1.38
CA LEU A 91 -15.21 17.21 0.19
C LEU A 91 -15.77 17.88 -1.09
N SER A 92 -14.87 18.38 -1.92
CA SER A 92 -15.19 18.98 -3.22
C SER A 92 -15.22 17.92 -4.33
N LYS A 93 -16.06 18.15 -5.34
CA LYS A 93 -15.95 17.43 -6.62
C LYS A 93 -14.67 17.82 -7.35
N VAL A 94 -14.06 16.85 -8.01
CA VAL A 94 -12.79 16.96 -8.75
C VAL A 94 -13.00 16.55 -10.20
N ALA A 95 -12.39 17.29 -11.12
CA ALA A 95 -12.24 16.92 -12.53
C ALA A 95 -10.84 16.36 -12.76
N ILE A 96 -10.70 15.26 -13.51
CA ILE A 96 -9.43 14.58 -13.74
C ILE A 96 -9.07 14.61 -15.22
N LEU A 97 -7.93 15.19 -15.57
CA LEU A 97 -7.40 15.20 -16.94
C LEU A 97 -6.20 14.26 -17.00
N ARG A 98 -6.34 13.11 -17.67
CA ARG A 98 -5.25 12.16 -17.88
C ARG A 98 -4.51 12.47 -19.17
N LEU A 99 -3.20 12.70 -19.07
CA LEU A 99 -2.29 12.84 -20.21
C LEU A 99 -1.66 11.46 -20.46
N SER A 100 -2.38 10.62 -21.21
CA SER A 100 -2.03 9.19 -21.35
C SER A 100 -2.10 8.66 -22.78
N GLY A 101 -2.55 9.45 -23.74
CA GLY A 101 -2.80 8.97 -25.10
C GLY A 101 -3.75 7.76 -25.08
N PRO A 102 -3.41 6.63 -25.72
CA PRO A 102 -4.29 5.45 -25.78
C PRO A 102 -4.33 4.64 -24.46
N PHE A 103 -3.40 4.88 -23.54
CA PHE A 103 -3.23 4.11 -22.31
C PHE A 103 -4.21 4.51 -21.20
N SER A 104 -4.35 3.65 -20.19
CA SER A 104 -5.20 3.82 -19.00
C SER A 104 -6.72 3.78 -19.20
N LYS A 105 -7.22 3.65 -20.43
CA LYS A 105 -8.65 3.74 -20.75
C LYS A 105 -9.54 2.68 -20.09
N HIS A 106 -8.96 1.53 -19.74
CA HIS A 106 -9.67 0.40 -19.13
C HIS A 106 -9.76 0.48 -17.59
N ALA A 107 -9.10 1.46 -16.98
CA ALA A 107 -9.08 1.66 -15.53
C ALA A 107 -9.46 3.11 -15.20
N PRO A 108 -10.76 3.47 -15.20
CA PRO A 108 -11.19 4.85 -14.97
C PRO A 108 -10.80 5.34 -13.57
N PRO A 109 -10.74 6.67 -13.33
CA PRO A 109 -10.42 7.20 -12.00
C PRO A 109 -11.35 6.68 -10.90
N GLY A 110 -10.73 6.26 -9.80
CA GLY A 110 -11.37 5.66 -8.64
C GLY A 110 -12.12 4.34 -8.92
N VAL A 111 -11.68 3.55 -9.89
CA VAL A 111 -12.34 2.26 -10.27
C VAL A 111 -12.49 1.27 -9.11
N ASP A 112 -11.57 1.34 -8.15
CA ASP A 112 -11.43 0.50 -6.96
C ASP A 112 -11.89 1.20 -5.67
N TRP A 113 -12.32 2.45 -5.73
CA TRP A 113 -12.75 3.20 -4.56
C TRP A 113 -14.12 2.71 -4.06
N PRO A 114 -14.44 2.95 -2.77
CA PRO A 114 -15.81 2.86 -2.30
C PRO A 114 -16.73 3.72 -3.17
N VAL A 115 -17.87 3.15 -3.59
CA VAL A 115 -18.78 3.73 -4.59
C VAL A 115 -19.29 5.11 -4.15
N ALA A 116 -19.65 5.26 -2.88
CA ALA A 116 -20.12 6.49 -2.24
C ALA A 116 -19.04 7.56 -2.23
N LEU A 117 -17.81 7.20 -1.87
CA LEU A 117 -16.69 8.14 -1.89
C LEU A 117 -16.37 8.59 -3.32
N ARG A 118 -16.32 7.65 -4.26
CA ARG A 118 -16.12 7.93 -5.69
C ARG A 118 -17.21 8.84 -6.24
N ARG A 119 -18.49 8.57 -5.94
CA ARG A 119 -19.64 9.38 -6.38
C ARG A 119 -19.60 10.81 -5.81
N THR A 120 -19.07 10.95 -4.60
CA THR A 120 -18.94 12.25 -3.92
C THR A 120 -17.84 13.09 -4.54
N ILE A 121 -16.68 12.50 -4.82
CA ILE A 121 -15.46 13.22 -5.22
C ILE A 121 -15.28 13.29 -6.75
N VAL A 122 -15.50 12.20 -7.48
CA VAL A 122 -15.21 12.16 -8.93
C VAL A 122 -16.35 12.82 -9.71
N GLY A 123 -16.15 14.07 -10.14
CA GLY A 123 -17.16 14.86 -10.87
C GLY A 123 -17.07 14.75 -12.39
N HIS A 124 -15.85 14.60 -12.92
CA HIS A 124 -15.59 14.45 -14.35
C HIS A 124 -14.19 13.85 -14.57
N TYR A 125 -13.99 13.14 -15.66
CA TYR A 125 -12.66 12.81 -16.11
C TYR A 125 -12.59 12.79 -17.64
N ALA A 126 -11.38 12.95 -18.17
CA ALA A 126 -11.09 12.86 -19.60
C ALA A 126 -9.73 12.21 -19.84
N LEU A 127 -9.64 11.45 -20.93
CA LEU A 127 -8.39 10.90 -21.46
C LEU A 127 -7.96 11.78 -22.62
N LEU A 128 -6.77 12.37 -22.51
CA LEU A 128 -6.23 13.33 -23.46
C LEU A 128 -4.92 12.82 -24.07
N LYS A 129 -4.55 13.40 -25.20
CA LYS A 129 -3.18 13.26 -25.72
C LYS A 129 -2.16 13.79 -24.71
N GLY A 130 -0.96 13.24 -24.78
CA GLY A 130 0.10 13.40 -23.79
C GLY A 130 0.65 12.04 -23.33
N GLY A 131 1.46 12.10 -22.29
CA GLY A 131 2.20 10.98 -21.74
C GLY A 131 3.60 10.86 -22.31
N SER A 132 4.53 10.43 -21.47
CA SER A 132 5.89 10.08 -21.85
C SER A 132 6.11 8.57 -21.74
N GLU A 133 7.10 8.06 -22.45
CA GLU A 133 7.68 6.74 -22.25
C GLU A 133 8.70 6.79 -21.11
N ILE A 134 9.09 5.61 -20.62
CA ILE A 134 10.04 5.49 -19.50
C ILE A 134 11.43 6.07 -19.81
N ASP A 135 11.80 6.14 -21.10
CA ASP A 135 13.04 6.75 -21.57
C ASP A 135 12.95 8.28 -21.76
N GLY A 136 11.77 8.86 -21.50
CA GLY A 136 11.48 10.29 -21.64
C GLY A 136 10.98 10.70 -23.03
N SER A 137 10.95 9.81 -24.03
CA SER A 137 10.31 10.09 -25.31
C SER A 137 8.80 10.28 -25.14
N LEU A 138 8.14 10.95 -26.08
CA LEU A 138 6.71 11.21 -25.98
C LEU A 138 5.89 10.02 -26.50
N ILE A 139 4.88 9.59 -25.73
CA ILE A 139 3.78 8.77 -26.27
C ILE A 139 3.02 9.61 -27.30
N SER A 140 2.69 10.85 -26.90
CA SER A 140 2.19 11.92 -27.77
C SER A 140 2.37 13.28 -27.07
N ASP A 141 2.39 14.38 -27.83
CA ASP A 141 2.34 15.72 -27.21
C ASP A 141 0.90 16.08 -26.81
N ILE A 142 0.74 16.97 -25.83
CA ILE A 142 -0.56 17.43 -25.37
C ILE A 142 -1.32 18.19 -26.47
N SER A 143 -2.64 18.01 -26.51
CA SER A 143 -3.51 18.76 -27.42
C SER A 143 -4.21 19.88 -26.68
N GLU A 144 -3.77 21.12 -26.91
CA GLU A 144 -4.39 22.30 -26.28
C GLU A 144 -5.89 22.42 -26.60
N ALA A 145 -6.29 22.09 -27.82
CA ALA A 145 -7.71 22.09 -28.22
C ALA A 145 -8.55 21.09 -27.41
N GLU A 146 -8.01 19.90 -27.10
CA GLU A 146 -8.71 18.90 -26.28
C GLU A 146 -8.85 19.40 -24.83
N ILE A 147 -7.79 20.01 -24.28
CA ILE A 147 -7.81 20.57 -22.91
C ILE A 147 -8.84 21.71 -22.79
N ILE A 148 -8.87 22.63 -23.77
CA ILE A 148 -9.84 23.75 -23.79
C ILE A 148 -11.27 23.21 -23.83
N GLU A 149 -11.54 22.15 -24.60
CA GLU A 149 -12.87 21.55 -24.66
C GLU A 149 -13.28 20.94 -23.31
N GLN A 150 -12.37 20.23 -22.64
CA GLN A 150 -12.66 19.72 -21.29
C GLN A 150 -12.86 20.86 -20.28
N CYS A 151 -12.15 21.98 -20.42
CA CYS A 151 -12.37 23.15 -19.57
C CYS A 151 -13.81 23.68 -19.69
N LYS A 152 -14.40 23.71 -20.89
CA LYS A 152 -15.81 24.11 -21.05
C LYS A 152 -16.76 23.20 -20.26
N ILE A 153 -16.56 21.89 -20.36
CA ILE A 153 -17.36 20.89 -19.63
C ILE A 153 -17.18 21.05 -18.11
N ILE A 154 -15.95 21.27 -17.64
CA ILE A 154 -15.63 21.50 -16.22
C ILE A 154 -16.38 22.75 -15.70
N ARG A 155 -16.38 23.83 -16.48
CA ARG A 155 -17.09 25.08 -16.15
C ARG A 155 -18.61 24.86 -16.07
N GLU A 156 -19.19 24.15 -17.04
CA GLU A 156 -20.63 23.82 -17.05
C GLU A 156 -21.04 22.97 -15.84
N LYS A 157 -20.18 22.04 -15.42
CA LYS A 157 -20.37 21.20 -14.24
C LYS A 157 -20.07 21.92 -12.92
N LYS A 158 -19.60 23.17 -12.96
CA LYS A 158 -19.25 23.99 -11.78
C LYS A 158 -18.22 23.33 -10.86
N ILE A 159 -17.30 22.57 -11.43
CA ILE A 159 -16.23 21.91 -10.67
C ILE A 159 -15.11 22.93 -10.42
N LYS A 160 -14.67 23.05 -9.17
CA LYS A 160 -13.66 24.04 -8.73
C LYS A 160 -12.25 23.49 -8.56
N SER A 161 -12.09 22.18 -8.69
CA SER A 161 -10.80 21.49 -8.48
C SER A 161 -10.52 20.56 -9.65
N VAL A 162 -9.33 20.69 -10.24
CA VAL A 162 -8.85 19.94 -11.40
C VAL A 162 -7.55 19.24 -11.05
N VAL A 163 -7.47 17.94 -11.32
CA VAL A 163 -6.24 17.13 -11.24
C VAL A 163 -5.74 16.87 -12.64
N ILE A 164 -4.44 17.05 -12.86
CA ILE A 164 -3.76 16.68 -14.09
C ILE A 164 -2.80 15.54 -13.76
N ASN A 165 -2.95 14.41 -14.44
CA ASN A 165 -2.17 13.19 -14.20
C ASN A 165 -1.59 12.67 -15.51
N GLY A 166 -0.26 12.71 -15.67
CA GLY A 166 0.43 12.19 -16.85
C GLY A 166 1.13 10.85 -16.63
N VAL A 167 1.18 10.03 -17.68
CA VAL A 167 1.99 8.80 -17.70
C VAL A 167 3.47 9.19 -17.61
N PHE A 168 4.20 8.64 -16.63
CA PHE A 168 5.59 8.98 -16.32
C PHE A 168 5.85 10.47 -16.02
N SER A 169 4.82 11.24 -15.63
CA SER A 169 4.98 12.67 -15.32
C SER A 169 6.00 13.01 -14.22
N PRO A 170 6.28 12.15 -13.21
CA PRO A 170 7.37 12.42 -12.26
C PRO A 170 8.78 12.38 -12.89
N LEU A 171 8.93 11.72 -14.05
CA LEU A 171 10.19 11.63 -14.79
C LEU A 171 10.32 12.71 -15.86
N ASP A 172 9.20 13.33 -16.22
CA ASP A 172 9.13 14.38 -17.23
C ASP A 172 9.74 15.70 -16.70
N THR A 173 10.99 15.91 -17.07
CA THR A 173 11.77 17.13 -16.78
C THR A 173 11.98 18.00 -18.00
N VAL A 174 11.72 17.49 -19.21
CA VAL A 174 11.99 18.15 -20.49
C VAL A 174 10.72 18.76 -21.06
N GLU A 175 9.67 17.96 -21.22
CA GLU A 175 8.43 18.34 -21.91
C GLU A 175 7.45 19.04 -20.96
N ARG A 176 7.53 18.71 -19.66
CA ARG A 176 6.78 19.33 -18.57
C ARG A 176 5.27 19.42 -18.86
N GLN A 177 4.70 18.30 -19.33
CA GLN A 177 3.35 18.25 -19.87
C GLN A 177 2.27 18.59 -18.83
N GLU A 178 2.43 18.16 -17.57
CA GLU A 178 1.49 18.55 -16.49
C GLU A 178 1.49 20.06 -16.24
N GLU A 179 2.65 20.72 -16.33
CA GLU A 179 2.75 22.17 -16.19
C GLU A 179 2.11 22.91 -17.35
N ARG A 180 2.44 22.52 -18.59
CA ARG A 180 1.83 23.12 -19.79
C ARG A 180 0.31 22.97 -19.79
N ALA A 181 -0.20 21.79 -19.41
CA ALA A 181 -1.64 21.57 -19.27
C ALA A 181 -2.24 22.42 -18.13
N ALA A 182 -1.56 22.58 -17.00
CA ALA A 182 -2.03 23.42 -15.90
C ALA A 182 -2.13 24.90 -16.28
N GLU A 183 -1.18 25.41 -17.06
CA GLU A 183 -1.21 26.78 -17.58
C GLU A 183 -2.43 27.02 -18.48
N ILE A 184 -2.75 26.07 -19.36
CA ILE A 184 -3.95 26.12 -20.21
C ILE A 184 -5.21 26.11 -19.34
N VAL A 185 -5.32 25.17 -18.38
CA VAL A 185 -6.49 25.08 -17.51
C VAL A 185 -6.72 26.36 -16.71
N LYS A 186 -5.65 26.96 -16.15
CA LYS A 186 -5.74 28.23 -15.41
C LYS A 186 -6.16 29.39 -16.31
N ARG A 187 -5.62 29.46 -17.53
CA ARG A 187 -6.00 30.49 -18.52
C ARG A 187 -7.48 30.42 -18.88
N GLU A 188 -8.02 29.21 -19.05
CA GLU A 188 -9.42 29.02 -19.45
C GLU A 188 -10.40 29.13 -18.27
N LEU A 189 -10.08 28.60 -17.10
CA LEU A 189 -11.03 28.55 -15.97
C LEU A 189 -10.84 29.66 -14.93
N GLY A 190 -9.72 30.38 -14.97
CA GLY A 190 -9.36 31.45 -14.05
C GLY A 190 -8.55 30.99 -12.83
N ASP A 191 -7.90 31.94 -12.15
CA ASP A 191 -6.97 31.68 -11.04
C ASP A 191 -7.64 31.18 -9.75
N ALA A 192 -8.97 31.27 -9.65
CA ALA A 192 -9.73 30.80 -8.49
C ALA A 192 -9.92 29.27 -8.48
N ILE A 193 -9.57 28.58 -9.56
CA ILE A 193 -9.67 27.12 -9.67
C ILE A 193 -8.41 26.46 -9.14
N ASP A 194 -8.61 25.44 -8.31
CA ASP A 194 -7.50 24.62 -7.83
C ASP A 194 -7.04 23.68 -8.93
N VAL A 195 -5.80 23.84 -9.40
CA VAL A 195 -5.17 22.93 -10.35
C VAL A 195 -4.03 22.18 -9.67
N VAL A 196 -4.23 20.88 -9.47
CA VAL A 196 -3.30 19.97 -8.80
C VAL A 196 -2.57 19.12 -9.84
N GLN A 197 -1.25 19.28 -9.90
CA GLN A 197 -0.35 18.46 -10.71
C GLN A 197 0.00 17.20 -9.92
N SER A 198 -0.33 16.04 -10.46
CA SER A 198 -0.20 14.77 -9.74
C SER A 198 1.23 14.53 -9.22
N LYS A 199 2.25 14.93 -10.01
CA LYS A 199 3.67 14.76 -9.66
C LYS A 199 4.13 15.58 -8.45
N THR A 200 3.38 16.61 -8.08
CA THR A 200 3.69 17.42 -6.88
C THR A 200 3.15 16.78 -5.60
N VAL A 201 2.17 15.88 -5.74
CA VAL A 201 1.49 15.20 -4.64
C VAL A 201 2.23 13.91 -4.27
N ALA A 202 2.47 13.05 -5.26
CA ALA A 202 3.16 11.78 -5.10
C ALA A 202 3.98 11.39 -6.36
N ASN A 203 4.78 10.34 -6.25
CA ASN A 203 5.76 9.93 -7.27
C ASN A 203 5.24 8.75 -8.13
N LEU A 204 6.11 7.86 -8.62
CA LEU A 204 5.74 6.72 -9.47
C LEU A 204 4.70 5.78 -8.82
N GLY A 205 3.78 5.27 -9.65
CA GLY A 205 2.52 4.62 -9.29
C GLY A 205 1.36 5.39 -9.92
N PHE A 206 0.91 5.03 -11.12
CA PHE A 206 -0.07 5.85 -11.87
C PHE A 206 -1.41 5.96 -11.15
N LEU A 207 -1.98 4.84 -10.73
CA LEU A 207 -3.26 4.82 -10.01
C LEU A 207 -3.09 5.38 -8.60
N GLU A 208 -2.04 5.00 -7.89
CA GLU A 208 -1.79 5.46 -6.53
C GLU A 208 -1.54 6.97 -6.45
N ARG A 209 -0.77 7.52 -7.40
CA ARG A 209 -0.50 8.96 -7.52
C ARG A 209 -1.77 9.72 -7.90
N GLU A 210 -2.53 9.21 -8.86
CA GLU A 210 -3.81 9.79 -9.22
C GLU A 210 -4.76 9.83 -8.03
N ASN A 211 -4.87 8.72 -7.30
CA ASN A 211 -5.73 8.60 -6.14
C ASN A 211 -5.37 9.61 -5.06
N ALA A 212 -4.07 9.73 -4.75
CA ALA A 212 -3.57 10.72 -3.80
C ALA A 212 -3.86 12.16 -4.27
N ALA A 213 -3.68 12.46 -5.56
CA ALA A 213 -3.94 13.78 -6.13
C ALA A 213 -5.44 14.15 -6.11
N ILE A 214 -6.32 13.19 -6.40
CA ILE A 214 -7.78 13.37 -6.32
C ILE A 214 -8.20 13.63 -4.87
N LEU A 215 -7.74 12.82 -3.91
CA LEU A 215 -8.06 13.04 -2.49
C LEU A 215 -7.53 14.39 -2.01
N ASN A 216 -6.31 14.77 -2.39
CA ASN A 216 -5.74 16.07 -2.05
C ASN A 216 -6.60 17.21 -2.60
N ALA A 217 -6.92 17.18 -3.90
CA ALA A 217 -7.74 18.19 -4.54
C ALA A 217 -9.13 18.30 -3.90
N SER A 218 -9.72 17.17 -3.48
CA SER A 218 -11.05 17.16 -2.87
C SER A 218 -11.13 17.89 -1.52
N ILE A 219 -10.03 18.00 -0.78
CA ILE A 219 -10.03 18.54 0.59
C ILE A 219 -9.38 19.94 0.71
N LEU A 220 -8.81 20.50 -0.37
CA LEU A 220 -8.09 21.79 -0.34
C LEU A 220 -8.91 22.93 0.27
N SER A 221 -10.18 23.07 -0.13
CA SER A 221 -11.05 24.16 0.33
C SER A 221 -11.31 24.08 1.84
N PHE A 222 -11.59 22.88 2.35
CA PHE A 222 -11.74 22.61 3.77
C PHE A 222 -10.42 22.85 4.52
N ALA A 223 -9.31 22.33 4.00
CA ALA A 223 -7.99 22.48 4.58
C ALA A 223 -7.59 23.95 4.77
N ARG A 224 -7.75 24.79 3.74
CA ARG A 224 -7.43 26.23 3.85
C ARG A 224 -8.23 26.93 4.93
N ARG A 225 -9.54 26.66 5.02
CA ARG A 225 -10.41 27.25 6.05
C ARG A 225 -9.99 26.83 7.45
N THR A 226 -9.72 25.54 7.66
CA THR A 226 -9.30 25.00 8.95
C THR A 226 -7.92 25.51 9.38
N ILE A 227 -6.96 25.56 8.46
CA ILE A 227 -5.61 26.08 8.78
C ILE A 227 -5.68 27.57 9.12
N ALA A 228 -6.47 28.35 8.37
CA ALA A 228 -6.69 29.75 8.70
C ALA A 228 -7.35 29.92 10.08
N SER A 229 -8.28 29.03 10.45
CA SER A 229 -8.93 29.05 11.76
C SER A 229 -7.97 28.66 12.90
N PHE A 230 -6.92 27.87 12.63
CA PHE A 230 -5.86 27.60 13.61
C PHE A 230 -4.92 28.79 13.82
N GLN A 231 -4.64 29.56 12.76
CA GLN A 231 -3.75 30.72 12.80
C GLN A 231 -4.41 31.94 13.49
N GLU A 232 -5.73 32.09 13.38
CA GLU A 232 -6.47 33.24 13.93
C GLU A 232 -6.35 33.39 15.46
N PRO A 233 -6.56 32.36 16.30
CA PRO A 233 -6.35 32.44 17.74
C PRO A 233 -4.92 32.84 18.13
N ILE A 234 -3.93 32.31 17.42
CA ILE A 234 -2.50 32.56 17.70
C ILE A 234 -2.19 34.05 17.51
N LYS A 235 -2.70 34.65 16.43
CA LYS A 235 -2.62 36.10 16.19
C LYS A 235 -3.36 36.91 17.25
N LYS A 236 -4.59 36.50 17.63
CA LYS A 236 -5.39 37.18 18.66
C LYS A 236 -4.72 37.16 20.04
N LEU A 237 -3.95 36.10 20.34
CA LEU A 237 -3.17 35.97 21.57
C LEU A 237 -1.84 36.76 21.54
N GLY A 238 -1.55 37.48 20.44
CA GLY A 238 -0.34 38.31 20.31
C GLY A 238 0.94 37.51 20.07
N LEU A 239 0.83 36.27 19.60
CA LEU A 239 1.97 35.43 19.25
C LEU A 239 2.44 35.73 17.83
N ASN A 240 3.62 36.35 17.70
CA ASN A 240 4.24 36.70 16.42
C ASN A 240 5.22 35.60 15.95
N CYS A 241 4.78 34.35 15.93
CA CYS A 241 5.61 33.19 15.60
C CYS A 241 4.96 32.33 14.49
N PRO A 242 5.75 31.53 13.76
CA PRO A 242 5.22 30.65 12.72
C PRO A 242 4.33 29.56 13.30
N VAL A 243 3.29 29.21 12.53
CA VAL A 243 2.38 28.10 12.81
C VAL A 243 2.69 26.96 11.86
N PHE A 244 3.13 25.84 12.43
CA PHE A 244 3.44 24.61 11.72
C PHE A 244 2.34 23.56 11.91
N ILE A 245 2.26 22.62 10.97
CA ILE A 245 1.39 21.46 11.04
C ILE A 245 2.24 20.20 10.92
N THR A 246 1.96 19.18 11.72
CA THR A 246 2.74 17.94 11.67
C THR A 246 2.33 17.03 10.51
N GLN A 247 3.32 16.35 9.96
CA GLN A 247 3.21 15.42 8.86
C GLN A 247 3.05 13.97 9.34
N ASN A 248 2.67 13.09 8.42
CA ASN A 248 2.55 11.65 8.63
C ASN A 248 3.86 10.98 9.07
N ASP A 249 5.02 11.52 8.70
CA ASP A 249 6.34 11.00 9.07
C ASP A 249 6.95 11.66 10.33
N GLY A 250 6.22 12.58 10.97
CA GLY A 250 6.59 13.17 12.25
C GLY A 250 7.46 14.40 12.15
N THR A 251 7.48 15.00 10.96
CA THR A 251 8.11 16.29 10.69
C THR A 251 7.06 17.38 10.52
N ILE A 252 7.51 18.61 10.23
CA ILE A 252 6.64 19.80 10.16
C ILE A 252 6.53 20.36 8.75
N LEU A 253 5.35 20.90 8.43
CA LEU A 253 5.08 21.77 7.29
C LEU A 253 4.64 23.15 7.78
N SER A 254 4.96 24.18 7.01
CA SER A 254 4.31 25.49 7.20
C SER A 254 2.80 25.38 6.93
N GLY A 255 2.00 26.26 7.54
CA GLY A 255 0.56 26.33 7.26
C GLY A 255 0.24 26.47 5.77
N GLN A 256 1.02 27.27 5.03
CA GLN A 256 0.88 27.40 3.58
C GLN A 256 1.13 26.07 2.84
N ALA A 257 2.23 25.37 3.14
CA ALA A 257 2.53 24.09 2.50
C ALA A 257 1.48 23.02 2.85
N ALA A 258 1.04 22.96 4.11
CA ALA A 258 -0.04 22.07 4.54
C ALA A 258 -1.38 22.38 3.85
N SER A 259 -1.64 23.64 3.47
CA SER A 259 -2.85 24.03 2.73
C SER A 259 -2.82 23.63 1.25
N GLN A 260 -1.65 23.31 0.71
CA GLN A 260 -1.49 22.80 -0.66
C GLN A 260 -1.46 21.26 -0.69
N LEU A 261 -0.94 20.63 0.37
CA LEU A 261 -0.80 19.19 0.49
C LEU A 261 -1.37 18.64 1.82
N PRO A 262 -2.65 18.88 2.14
CA PRO A 262 -3.27 18.43 3.39
C PRO A 262 -3.20 16.92 3.62
N ILE A 263 -3.15 16.10 2.56
CA ILE A 263 -3.02 14.64 2.67
C ILE A 263 -1.76 14.19 3.44
N ARG A 264 -0.72 15.04 3.48
CA ARG A 264 0.53 14.77 4.21
C ARG A 264 0.37 14.85 5.73
N THR A 265 -0.82 15.19 6.23
CA THR A 265 -1.10 15.40 7.66
C THR A 265 -2.15 14.42 8.22
N PHE A 266 -2.65 13.51 7.38
CA PHE A 266 -3.72 12.55 7.71
C PHE A 266 -3.41 11.62 8.90
N SER A 267 -2.13 11.28 9.12
CA SER A 267 -1.68 10.39 10.20
C SER A 267 -0.76 11.11 11.19
N SER A 268 -0.98 12.41 11.38
CA SER A 268 -0.19 13.21 12.32
C SER A 268 -0.30 12.73 13.77
N GLY A 269 -1.49 12.29 14.22
CA GLY A 269 -1.74 11.87 15.61
C GLY A 269 -0.85 10.71 16.09
N PRO A 270 -0.95 9.50 15.49
CA PRO A 270 -0.12 8.36 15.88
C PRO A 270 1.37 8.66 15.80
N THR A 271 1.79 9.40 14.78
CA THR A 271 3.20 9.76 14.61
C THR A 271 3.68 10.75 15.66
N ASN A 272 2.85 11.72 16.03
CA ASN A 272 3.13 12.63 17.14
C ASN A 272 3.29 11.83 18.44
N SER A 273 2.40 10.87 18.72
CA SER A 273 2.53 10.00 19.89
C SER A 273 3.83 9.20 19.89
N MET A 274 4.22 8.62 18.76
CA MET A 274 5.51 7.91 18.60
C MET A 274 6.72 8.81 18.90
N ARG A 275 6.73 10.00 18.30
CA ARG A 275 7.82 10.98 18.46
C ARG A 275 7.90 11.52 19.88
N GLY A 276 6.76 11.81 20.49
CA GLY A 276 6.66 12.28 21.86
C GLY A 276 7.05 11.22 22.88
N ALA A 277 6.64 9.97 22.66
CA ALA A 277 7.06 8.83 23.48
C ALA A 277 8.59 8.71 23.49
N ALA A 278 9.23 8.77 22.30
CA ALA A 278 10.68 8.76 22.19
C ALA A 278 11.34 9.94 22.92
N PHE A 279 10.78 11.14 22.78
CA PHE A 279 11.27 12.32 23.50
C PHE A 279 11.19 12.14 25.02
N LEU A 280 10.13 11.51 25.52
CA LEU A 280 9.87 11.31 26.94
C LEU A 280 10.83 10.33 27.61
N VAL A 281 11.24 9.27 26.90
CA VAL A 281 12.24 8.31 27.42
C VAL A 281 13.69 8.80 27.26
N GLY A 282 13.93 9.76 26.37
CA GLY A 282 15.21 10.44 26.25
C GLY A 282 16.34 9.52 25.77
N ASN A 283 17.40 9.39 26.56
CA ASN A 283 18.54 8.55 26.19
C ASN A 283 18.30 7.06 26.48
N GLU A 284 17.28 6.72 27.28
CA GLU A 284 16.86 5.33 27.47
C GLU A 284 16.22 4.82 26.18
N GLY A 285 16.98 4.06 25.39
CA GLY A 285 16.54 3.53 24.10
C GLY A 285 16.95 4.36 22.87
N LYS A 286 17.93 5.25 23.03
CA LYS A 286 18.53 5.94 21.89
C LYS A 286 19.35 4.97 21.04
N GLY A 287 18.98 4.82 19.77
CA GLY A 287 19.67 3.94 18.81
C GLY A 287 19.17 2.49 18.76
N GLU A 288 18.10 2.16 19.50
CA GLU A 288 17.36 0.90 19.34
C GLU A 288 15.97 1.17 18.73
N ALA A 289 15.39 0.16 18.08
CA ALA A 289 14.00 0.24 17.63
C ALA A 289 13.06 0.06 18.83
N VAL A 290 11.97 0.82 18.88
CA VAL A 290 11.07 0.88 20.04
C VAL A 290 9.63 0.80 19.58
N MET A 291 8.84 -0.06 20.23
CA MET A 291 7.40 -0.14 19.99
C MET A 291 6.68 0.94 20.78
N VAL A 292 5.77 1.67 20.14
CA VAL A 292 4.93 2.66 20.82
C VAL A 292 3.47 2.21 20.69
N VAL A 293 2.79 2.18 21.82
CA VAL A 293 1.39 1.77 21.95
C VAL A 293 0.65 2.96 22.56
N ASP A 294 -0.10 3.69 21.73
CA ASP A 294 -0.93 4.81 22.12
C ASP A 294 -2.35 4.35 22.42
N ILE A 295 -2.71 4.31 23.70
CA ILE A 295 -4.03 3.87 24.14
C ILE A 295 -4.89 5.11 24.42
N GLY A 296 -5.89 5.31 23.56
CA GLY A 296 -6.86 6.39 23.67
C GLY A 296 -8.12 6.01 24.46
N GLY A 297 -9.17 6.82 24.28
CA GLY A 297 -10.51 6.55 24.84
C GLY A 297 -11.29 5.48 24.07
N THR A 298 -11.01 5.32 22.77
CA THR A 298 -11.74 4.42 21.87
C THR A 298 -10.88 3.31 21.29
N THR A 299 -9.63 3.62 20.97
CA THR A 299 -8.74 2.79 20.16
C THR A 299 -7.34 2.75 20.75
N THR A 300 -6.59 1.71 20.39
CA THR A 300 -5.17 1.58 20.66
C THR A 300 -4.45 1.56 19.32
N ASP A 301 -3.49 2.46 19.13
CA ASP A 301 -2.67 2.58 17.94
C ASP A 301 -1.24 2.14 18.25
N VAL A 302 -0.72 1.19 17.47
CA VAL A 302 0.61 0.60 17.68
C VAL A 302 1.49 0.88 16.47
N GLY A 303 2.67 1.44 16.71
CA GLY A 303 3.65 1.74 15.68
C GLY A 303 5.07 1.46 16.13
N LEU A 304 5.95 1.18 15.16
CA LEU A 304 7.36 0.92 15.40
C LEU A 304 8.17 2.19 15.11
N LEU A 305 8.88 2.69 16.11
CA LEU A 305 9.91 3.70 15.94
C LEU A 305 11.24 3.02 15.63
N LEU A 306 11.85 3.38 14.51
CA LEU A 306 13.15 2.84 14.09
C LEU A 306 14.27 3.47 14.94
N ALA A 307 15.45 2.83 14.94
CA ALA A 307 16.64 3.31 15.66
C ALA A 307 17.08 4.73 15.28
N ASN A 308 16.71 5.20 14.08
CA ASN A 308 16.95 6.57 13.60
C ASN A 308 15.97 7.61 14.21
N GLY A 309 14.99 7.19 15.03
CA GLY A 309 14.00 8.04 15.67
C GLY A 309 12.83 8.46 14.77
N PHE A 310 12.61 7.76 13.66
CA PHE A 310 11.48 7.97 12.76
C PHE A 310 10.53 6.76 12.75
N PRO A 311 9.22 6.96 12.53
CA PRO A 311 8.28 5.87 12.38
C PRO A 311 8.60 5.02 11.16
N ARG A 312 8.48 3.70 11.31
CA ARG A 312 8.45 2.76 10.17
C ARG A 312 7.33 3.17 9.21
N GLN A 313 7.61 3.16 7.92
CA GLN A 313 6.65 3.45 6.86
C GLN A 313 6.09 2.14 6.28
N GLN A 314 4.88 2.20 5.70
CA GLN A 314 4.32 1.07 4.95
C GLN A 314 5.11 0.79 3.67
N ALA A 315 5.23 -0.48 3.30
CA ALA A 315 6.29 -0.97 2.41
C ALA A 315 5.96 -0.99 0.90
N ALA A 316 4.76 -0.64 0.44
CA ALA A 316 4.45 -0.70 -1.01
C ALA A 316 3.46 0.38 -1.47
N TYR A 317 2.35 0.49 -0.76
CA TYR A 317 1.32 1.50 -0.93
C TYR A 317 0.61 1.62 0.42
N SER A 318 -0.08 2.73 0.61
CA SER A 318 -0.91 2.98 1.78
C SER A 318 -2.37 2.97 1.36
N GLU A 319 -3.20 2.36 2.19
CA GLU A 319 -4.64 2.36 2.00
C GLU A 319 -5.30 3.23 3.07
N LEU A 320 -6.12 4.18 2.63
CA LEU A 320 -6.94 4.99 3.53
C LEU A 320 -8.40 4.95 3.08
N SER A 321 -9.29 4.46 3.95
CA SER A 321 -10.73 4.40 3.66
C SER A 321 -11.07 3.70 2.34
N GLY A 322 -10.36 2.61 1.99
CA GLY A 322 -10.56 1.90 0.73
C GLY A 322 -9.87 2.53 -0.48
N VAL A 323 -9.01 3.53 -0.29
CA VAL A 323 -8.28 4.22 -1.37
C VAL A 323 -6.79 3.92 -1.28
N ARG A 324 -6.26 3.29 -2.34
CA ARG A 324 -4.85 2.94 -2.49
C ARG A 324 -4.00 4.13 -2.99
N MET A 325 -2.90 4.44 -2.29
CA MET A 325 -2.07 5.64 -2.49
C MET A 325 -0.57 5.35 -2.28
N ASN A 326 0.33 6.27 -2.67
CA ASN A 326 1.79 6.08 -2.63
C ASN A 326 2.58 7.27 -2.01
N PHE A 327 2.05 7.94 -0.98
CA PHE A 327 2.82 8.89 -0.17
C PHE A 327 3.19 8.33 1.20
N SER A 328 4.21 8.92 1.84
CA SER A 328 4.71 8.49 3.16
C SER A 328 3.58 8.44 4.20
N TYR A 329 3.30 7.25 4.71
CA TYR A 329 2.33 6.96 5.76
C TYR A 329 2.97 6.00 6.77
N PRO A 330 2.84 6.27 8.09
CA PRO A 330 3.42 5.42 9.10
C PRO A 330 2.69 4.06 9.11
N ASP A 331 3.45 2.99 9.33
CA ASP A 331 2.86 1.68 9.56
C ASP A 331 2.34 1.64 11.00
N VAL A 332 1.03 1.85 11.13
CA VAL A 332 0.30 1.87 12.39
C VAL A 332 -0.79 0.81 12.31
N LYS A 333 -0.89 -0.02 13.35
CA LYS A 333 -1.95 -1.01 13.50
C LYS A 333 -2.86 -0.57 14.64
N SER A 334 -4.17 -0.55 14.39
CA SER A 334 -5.16 -0.10 15.35
C SER A 334 -6.07 -1.23 15.79
N ILE A 335 -6.40 -1.28 17.07
CA ILE A 335 -7.42 -2.19 17.64
C ILE A 335 -8.46 -1.39 18.44
N GLY A 336 -9.68 -1.91 18.51
CA GLY A 336 -10.82 -1.31 19.24
C GLY A 336 -10.73 -1.44 20.77
N LEU A 337 -9.58 -1.06 21.33
CA LEU A 337 -9.28 -1.12 22.76
C LEU A 337 -8.92 0.28 23.26
N GLY A 338 -9.70 0.84 24.16
CA GLY A 338 -9.42 2.12 24.81
C GLY A 338 -10.14 2.21 26.15
N GLY A 339 -9.97 3.33 26.85
CA GLY A 339 -10.58 3.52 28.18
C GLY A 339 -12.11 3.37 28.20
N GLY A 340 -12.79 3.71 27.10
CA GLY A 340 -14.25 3.59 26.95
C GLY A 340 -14.73 2.36 26.23
N SER A 341 -13.86 1.40 25.88
CA SER A 341 -14.29 0.14 25.29
C SER A 341 -15.25 -0.58 26.22
N LEU A 342 -16.37 -1.04 25.66
CA LEU A 342 -17.39 -1.77 26.40
C LEU A 342 -16.83 -3.12 26.85
N VAL A 343 -17.19 -3.54 28.06
CA VAL A 343 -16.84 -4.86 28.58
C VAL A 343 -18.12 -5.68 28.73
N ARG A 344 -18.19 -6.82 28.02
CA ARG A 344 -19.37 -7.69 28.00
C ARG A 344 -18.99 -9.16 28.03
N ARG A 345 -19.86 -10.01 28.55
CA ARG A 345 -19.70 -11.47 28.50
C ARG A 345 -20.56 -12.04 27.37
N VAL A 346 -19.94 -12.75 26.43
CA VAL A 346 -20.59 -13.37 25.27
C VAL A 346 -20.14 -14.84 25.24
N GLN A 347 -21.09 -15.78 25.25
CA GLN A 347 -20.81 -17.24 25.23
C GLN A 347 -19.74 -17.66 26.27
N ASP A 348 -19.92 -17.23 27.52
CA ASP A 348 -19.00 -17.48 28.65
C ASP A 348 -17.57 -16.94 28.50
N LYS A 349 -17.28 -16.11 27.50
CA LYS A 349 -16.02 -15.37 27.38
C LYS A 349 -16.23 -13.88 27.60
N LEU A 350 -15.31 -13.25 28.31
CA LEU A 350 -15.29 -11.81 28.42
C LEU A 350 -14.75 -11.22 27.12
N GLN A 351 -15.41 -10.20 26.59
CA GLN A 351 -15.02 -9.47 25.39
C GLN A 351 -14.86 -7.99 25.74
N VAL A 352 -13.77 -7.38 25.26
CA VAL A 352 -13.49 -5.96 25.39
C VAL A 352 -13.54 -5.30 24.02
N GLY A 353 -14.43 -4.32 23.85
CA GLY A 353 -14.66 -3.68 22.55
C GLY A 353 -15.29 -4.61 21.50
N PRO A 354 -15.26 -4.26 20.21
CA PRO A 354 -14.67 -3.03 19.64
C PRO A 354 -15.52 -1.77 19.88
N GLU A 355 -16.76 -1.93 20.33
CA GLU A 355 -17.65 -0.82 20.67
C GLU A 355 -17.11 0.01 21.84
N SER A 356 -17.27 1.34 21.79
CA SER A 356 -16.80 2.26 22.82
C SER A 356 -17.81 3.39 23.05
N VAL A 357 -17.89 3.88 24.29
CA VAL A 357 -18.66 5.09 24.64
C VAL A 357 -17.96 6.39 24.22
N GLY A 358 -16.69 6.32 23.80
CA GLY A 358 -15.91 7.43 23.28
C GLY A 358 -15.91 8.67 24.17
N TYR A 359 -16.20 9.84 23.59
CA TYR A 359 -16.24 11.11 24.31
C TYR A 359 -17.32 11.17 25.41
N LYS A 360 -18.30 10.25 25.41
CA LYS A 360 -19.35 10.13 26.44
C LYS A 360 -18.88 9.33 27.66
N LEU A 361 -17.61 8.94 27.74
CA LEU A 361 -17.05 8.23 28.90
C LEU A 361 -17.40 8.88 30.25
N PRO A 362 -17.27 10.21 30.44
CA PRO A 362 -17.62 10.86 31.72
C PRO A 362 -19.11 10.79 32.07
N GLU A 363 -19.98 10.49 31.11
CA GLU A 363 -21.44 10.39 31.30
C GLU A 363 -21.90 8.94 31.46
N LYS A 364 -21.28 8.00 30.73
CA LYS A 364 -21.77 6.63 30.56
C LYS A 364 -21.07 5.58 31.41
N ALA A 365 -19.80 5.78 31.78
CA ALA A 365 -19.07 4.78 32.56
C ALA A 365 -19.53 4.73 34.03
N LEU A 366 -19.45 3.54 34.63
CA LEU A 366 -19.92 3.28 36.00
C LEU A 366 -19.18 4.13 37.03
N VAL A 367 -17.87 4.34 36.85
CA VAL A 367 -17.01 5.13 37.72
C VAL A 367 -17.41 6.60 37.79
N PHE A 368 -18.08 7.13 36.76
CA PHE A 368 -18.65 8.48 36.78
C PHE A 368 -20.12 8.51 37.20
N GLY A 369 -20.78 7.35 37.30
CA GLY A 369 -22.18 7.21 37.70
C GLY A 369 -23.15 6.91 36.54
N GLY A 370 -22.62 6.52 35.38
CA GLY A 370 -23.41 6.01 34.27
C GLY A 370 -23.82 4.54 34.45
N ASP A 371 -24.29 3.93 33.36
CA ASP A 371 -24.93 2.61 33.31
C ASP A 371 -24.16 1.56 32.47
N THR A 372 -23.07 1.96 31.83
CA THR A 372 -22.36 1.13 30.85
C THR A 372 -21.01 0.68 31.40
N PRO A 373 -20.74 -0.64 31.53
CA PRO A 373 -19.43 -1.14 31.95
C PRO A 373 -18.35 -0.90 30.88
N THR A 374 -17.26 -0.25 31.27
CA THR A 374 -16.14 0.11 30.39
C THR A 374 -14.79 -0.40 30.90
N ALA A 375 -13.79 -0.43 30.02
CA ALA A 375 -12.42 -0.81 30.39
C ALA A 375 -11.83 0.04 31.53
N THR A 376 -12.20 1.34 31.61
CA THR A 376 -11.81 2.23 32.71
C THR A 376 -12.38 1.74 34.05
N ASP A 377 -13.64 1.28 34.06
CA ASP A 377 -14.30 0.79 35.29
C ASP A 377 -13.60 -0.44 35.86
N TYR A 378 -13.25 -1.39 34.99
CA TYR A 378 -12.52 -2.61 35.34
C TYR A 378 -11.09 -2.32 35.82
N MET A 379 -10.43 -1.29 35.31
CA MET A 379 -9.13 -0.89 35.83
C MET A 379 -9.20 -0.16 37.17
N VAL A 380 -10.14 0.76 37.34
CA VAL A 380 -10.29 1.49 38.60
C VAL A 380 -10.72 0.57 39.74
N SER A 381 -11.41 -0.54 39.43
CA SER A 381 -11.73 -1.56 40.44
C SER A 381 -10.49 -2.33 40.95
N THR A 382 -9.42 -2.43 40.16
CA THR A 382 -8.22 -3.23 40.51
C THR A 382 -7.11 -2.42 41.14
N SER A 383 -6.90 -1.17 40.71
CA SER A 383 -5.79 -0.35 41.18
C SER A 383 -6.21 0.72 42.19
N HIS A 384 -5.52 0.76 43.33
CA HIS A 384 -5.72 1.79 44.34
C HIS A 384 -5.08 3.13 43.97
N ASP A 385 -4.14 3.11 43.03
CA ASP A 385 -3.33 4.27 42.61
C ASP A 385 -3.96 5.05 41.44
N ILE A 386 -5.01 4.50 40.81
CA ILE A 386 -5.73 5.16 39.71
C ILE A 386 -6.84 6.04 40.30
N ASN A 387 -6.73 7.35 40.07
CA ASN A 387 -7.71 8.34 40.53
C ASN A 387 -8.52 8.90 39.35
N ILE A 388 -9.40 8.08 38.78
CA ILE A 388 -10.31 8.44 37.69
C ILE A 388 -11.75 8.27 38.18
N GLY A 389 -12.58 9.29 38.01
CA GLY A 389 -13.98 9.29 38.47
C GLY A 389 -14.11 9.11 39.98
N ASP A 390 -15.15 8.41 40.42
CA ASP A 390 -15.38 7.98 41.80
C ASP A 390 -15.14 6.47 41.94
N PRO A 391 -13.95 6.04 42.41
CA PRO A 391 -13.61 4.62 42.53
C PRO A 391 -14.57 3.81 43.41
N THR A 392 -15.29 4.45 44.33
CA THR A 392 -16.25 3.76 45.22
C THR A 392 -17.46 3.20 44.47
N LYS A 393 -17.71 3.68 43.24
CA LYS A 393 -18.82 3.22 42.40
C LYS A 393 -18.54 1.89 41.70
N VAL A 394 -17.28 1.47 41.62
CA VAL A 394 -16.84 0.27 40.89
C VAL A 394 -16.10 -0.73 41.77
N ARG A 395 -15.39 -0.27 42.81
CA ARG A 395 -14.74 -1.15 43.80
C ARG A 395 -15.80 -2.01 44.50
N ASP A 396 -15.51 -3.30 44.62
CA ASP A 396 -16.38 -4.33 45.20
C ASP A 396 -17.75 -4.55 44.51
N ARG A 397 -18.01 -3.90 43.36
CA ARG A 397 -19.24 -4.09 42.56
C ARG A 397 -19.07 -4.97 41.33
N LEU A 398 -17.84 -5.14 40.85
CA LEU A 398 -17.52 -6.00 39.72
C LEU A 398 -17.08 -7.38 40.22
N ASP A 399 -17.46 -8.44 39.49
CA ASP A 399 -17.08 -9.80 39.82
C ASP A 399 -15.56 -10.01 39.69
N ARG A 400 -14.96 -10.75 40.63
CA ARG A 400 -13.50 -10.95 40.66
C ARG A 400 -12.99 -11.77 39.48
N GLN A 401 -13.77 -12.74 39.01
CA GLN A 401 -13.41 -13.54 37.84
C GLN A 401 -13.48 -12.69 36.57
N ASP A 402 -14.54 -11.89 36.40
CA ASP A 402 -14.66 -10.97 35.27
C ASP A 402 -13.47 -9.98 35.20
N VAL A 403 -13.00 -9.51 36.34
CA VAL A 403 -11.84 -8.62 36.44
C VAL A 403 -10.53 -9.30 36.02
N GLN A 404 -10.33 -10.56 36.41
CA GLN A 404 -9.15 -11.34 35.98
C GLN A 404 -9.20 -11.66 34.49
N ASP A 405 -10.38 -12.06 34.00
CA ASP A 405 -10.61 -12.34 32.59
C ASP A 405 -10.36 -11.06 31.74
N PHE A 406 -10.79 -9.89 32.24
CA PHE A 406 -10.52 -8.59 31.61
C PHE A 406 -9.03 -8.31 31.48
N GLN A 407 -8.27 -8.47 32.56
CA GLN A 407 -6.82 -8.25 32.55
C GLN A 407 -6.10 -9.20 31.58
N SER A 408 -6.54 -10.46 31.53
CA SER A 408 -6.00 -11.46 30.59
C SER A 408 -6.33 -11.09 29.15
N GLU A 409 -7.58 -10.71 28.86
CA GLU A 409 -8.01 -10.35 27.51
C GLU A 409 -7.28 -9.11 26.99
N VAL A 410 -7.22 -8.03 27.79
CA VAL A 410 -6.48 -6.80 27.44
C VAL A 410 -5.00 -7.10 27.20
N LYS A 411 -4.39 -7.94 28.04
CA LYS A 411 -3.01 -8.38 27.85
C LYS A 411 -2.83 -9.13 26.52
N THR A 412 -3.69 -10.09 26.22
CA THR A 412 -3.64 -10.86 24.97
C THR A 412 -3.83 -9.97 23.74
N MET A 413 -4.81 -9.05 23.76
CA MET A 413 -5.04 -8.10 22.67
C MET A 413 -3.80 -7.24 22.39
N LEU A 414 -3.14 -6.72 23.46
CA LEU A 414 -1.93 -5.91 23.36
C LEU A 414 -0.72 -6.72 22.87
N GLU A 415 -0.52 -7.94 23.38
CA GLU A 415 0.58 -8.82 22.94
C GLU A 415 0.44 -9.19 21.46
N GLN A 416 -0.78 -9.52 21.00
CA GLN A 416 -1.04 -9.85 19.60
C GLN A 416 -0.77 -8.69 18.64
N ILE A 417 -1.20 -7.48 18.99
CA ILE A 417 -0.99 -6.31 18.12
C ILE A 417 0.48 -5.88 18.09
N ILE A 418 1.19 -5.99 19.22
CA ILE A 418 2.64 -5.74 19.28
C ILE A 418 3.38 -6.74 18.41
N ASP A 419 3.05 -8.02 18.53
CA ASP A 419 3.69 -9.09 17.75
C ASP A 419 3.46 -8.89 16.24
N THR A 420 2.24 -8.49 15.86
CA THR A 420 1.91 -8.15 14.46
C THR A 420 2.78 -7.00 13.92
N MET A 421 3.12 -6.03 14.77
CA MET A 421 3.88 -4.83 14.36
C MET A 421 5.40 -5.03 14.36
N LYS A 422 5.91 -6.07 15.06
CA LYS A 422 7.35 -6.34 15.15
C LYS A 422 7.96 -6.60 13.78
N THR A 423 9.21 -6.16 13.61
CA THR A 423 10.01 -6.50 12.42
C THR A 423 10.90 -7.70 12.65
N SER A 424 11.19 -8.08 13.89
CA SER A 424 11.99 -9.26 14.26
C SER A 424 11.35 -9.97 15.45
N PRO A 425 11.67 -11.25 15.69
CA PRO A 425 11.16 -11.99 16.86
C PRO A 425 11.65 -11.41 18.19
N GLU A 426 12.76 -10.66 18.16
CA GLU A 426 13.41 -10.11 19.33
C GLU A 426 12.46 -9.23 20.15
N ASP A 427 12.66 -9.26 21.47
CA ASP A 427 11.90 -8.42 22.38
C ASP A 427 12.32 -6.96 22.25
N LEU A 428 11.34 -6.09 21.97
CA LEU A 428 11.56 -4.66 21.81
C LEU A 428 11.10 -3.91 23.06
N PRO A 429 11.72 -2.78 23.41
CA PRO A 429 11.15 -1.89 24.43
C PRO A 429 9.77 -1.42 23.96
N VAL A 430 8.79 -1.42 24.87
CA VAL A 430 7.42 -0.94 24.62
C VAL A 430 7.17 0.33 25.43
N LEU A 431 6.82 1.41 24.73
CA LEU A 431 6.37 2.66 25.33
C LEU A 431 4.85 2.72 25.29
N LEU A 432 4.24 2.77 26.47
CA LEU A 432 2.80 2.95 26.61
C LEU A 432 2.51 4.44 26.79
N VAL A 433 1.78 5.01 25.84
CA VAL A 433 1.35 6.42 25.85
C VAL A 433 -0.16 6.54 25.67
N GLY A 434 -0.68 7.77 25.79
CA GLY A 434 -2.12 8.03 25.72
C GLY A 434 -2.81 8.00 27.09
N GLY A 435 -3.97 8.64 27.17
CA GLY A 435 -4.74 8.73 28.43
C GLY A 435 -5.27 7.38 28.92
N GLY A 436 -5.44 6.41 28.02
CA GLY A 436 -5.85 5.04 28.31
C GLY A 436 -4.69 4.12 28.68
N ALA A 437 -3.43 4.56 28.67
CA ALA A 437 -2.26 3.72 29.01
C ALA A 437 -2.35 3.05 30.39
N VAL A 438 -3.22 3.57 31.26
CA VAL A 438 -3.54 3.00 32.57
C VAL A 438 -4.18 1.61 32.50
N ILE A 439 -4.81 1.23 31.37
CA ILE A 439 -5.43 -0.10 31.18
C ILE A 439 -4.44 -1.19 30.78
N ALA A 440 -3.25 -0.82 30.31
CA ALA A 440 -2.24 -1.78 29.90
C ALA A 440 -1.51 -2.39 31.12
N PRO A 441 -1.13 -3.68 31.06
CA PRO A 441 -0.34 -4.31 32.10
C PRO A 441 1.10 -3.76 32.12
N ASN A 442 1.82 -4.02 33.22
CA ASN A 442 3.22 -3.59 33.37
C ASN A 442 4.23 -4.58 32.75
N THR A 443 3.75 -5.74 32.30
CA THR A 443 4.56 -6.75 31.61
C THR A 443 3.76 -7.31 30.42
N LEU A 444 4.44 -7.42 29.28
CA LEU A 444 3.88 -7.91 28.02
C LEU A 444 4.88 -8.87 27.40
N ARG A 445 4.42 -10.01 26.91
CA ARG A 445 5.21 -10.88 26.05
C ARG A 445 5.57 -10.13 24.77
N GLY A 446 6.80 -10.31 24.31
CA GLY A 446 7.30 -9.55 23.17
C GLY A 446 7.95 -8.21 23.56
N ALA A 447 7.82 -7.78 24.82
CA ALA A 447 8.42 -6.55 25.32
C ALA A 447 9.68 -6.85 26.16
N SER A 448 10.82 -6.25 25.83
CA SER A 448 12.04 -6.38 26.66
C SER A 448 11.88 -5.61 27.97
N ARG A 449 11.17 -4.49 27.90
CA ARG A 449 10.71 -3.70 29.03
C ARG A 449 9.49 -2.88 28.62
N VAL A 450 8.59 -2.63 29.58
CA VAL A 450 7.41 -1.80 29.40
C VAL A 450 7.62 -0.49 30.17
N ILE A 451 7.55 0.64 29.46
CA ILE A 451 7.80 1.97 30.02
C ILE A 451 6.53 2.81 29.89
N LYS A 452 6.10 3.41 31.01
CA LYS A 452 4.98 4.37 31.09
C LYS A 452 5.54 5.73 31.53
N PRO A 453 5.84 6.65 30.60
CA PRO A 453 6.40 7.95 30.97
C PRO A 453 5.42 8.82 31.77
N VAL A 454 5.95 9.71 32.61
CA VAL A 454 5.17 10.59 33.52
C VAL A 454 4.16 11.49 32.78
N TRP A 455 4.49 11.92 31.55
CA TRP A 455 3.61 12.73 30.70
C TRP A 455 3.04 11.97 29.49
N SER A 456 2.86 10.65 29.64
CA SER A 456 2.28 9.76 28.62
C SER A 456 0.94 10.24 28.06
N GLY A 457 0.10 10.88 28.88
CA GLY A 457 -1.24 11.36 28.48
C GLY A 457 -1.26 12.56 27.51
N VAL A 458 -0.10 13.20 27.27
CA VAL A 458 0.07 14.32 26.31
C VAL A 458 1.28 14.10 25.38
N ALA A 459 1.65 12.84 25.17
CA ALA A 459 2.79 12.47 24.32
C ALA A 459 2.65 12.98 22.88
N ASN A 460 1.44 12.92 22.31
CA ASN A 460 1.10 13.54 21.02
C ASN A 460 1.48 15.03 20.95
N ALA A 461 1.04 15.86 21.90
CA ALA A 461 1.36 17.29 21.91
C ALA A 461 2.88 17.53 22.04
N ILE A 462 3.57 16.69 22.82
CA ILE A 462 5.04 16.74 22.95
C ILE A 462 5.72 16.39 21.62
N GLY A 463 5.25 15.35 20.94
CA GLY A 463 5.74 14.97 19.62
C GLY A 463 5.57 16.10 18.60
N ALA A 464 4.42 16.79 18.64
CA ALA A 464 4.17 17.95 17.79
C ALA A 464 5.15 19.10 18.08
N ALA A 465 5.39 19.42 19.36
CA ALA A 465 6.35 20.47 19.74
C ALA A 465 7.81 20.14 19.35
N MET A 466 8.15 18.85 19.28
CA MET A 466 9.51 18.34 19.01
C MET A 466 9.69 17.81 17.57
N ALA A 467 8.72 18.03 16.70
CA ALA A 467 8.79 17.63 15.31
C ALA A 467 9.93 18.38 14.57
N ARG A 468 10.62 17.65 13.69
CA ARG A 468 11.78 18.14 12.91
C ARG A 468 11.33 18.63 11.53
N VAL A 469 12.21 19.27 10.78
CA VAL A 469 11.99 19.56 9.35
C VAL A 469 12.56 18.41 8.53
N SER A 470 11.86 17.98 7.48
CA SER A 470 12.42 17.03 6.50
C SER A 470 12.13 17.45 5.07
N ALA A 471 12.96 16.94 4.16
CA ALA A 471 12.66 16.91 2.74
C ALA A 471 13.02 15.54 2.17
N VAL A 472 12.25 15.11 1.17
CA VAL A 472 12.49 13.90 0.39
C VAL A 472 12.82 14.29 -1.04
N VAL A 473 13.85 13.68 -1.60
CA VAL A 473 14.14 13.67 -3.04
C VAL A 473 13.92 12.26 -3.53
N ASP A 474 12.89 12.09 -4.35
CA ASP A 474 12.57 10.84 -5.04
C ASP A 474 12.65 11.12 -6.55
N THR A 475 13.66 10.55 -7.21
CA THR A 475 13.98 10.91 -8.59
C THR A 475 14.64 9.76 -9.33
N VAL A 476 14.49 9.73 -10.65
CA VAL A 476 15.22 8.78 -11.51
C VAL A 476 16.42 9.50 -12.14
N ARG A 477 17.56 8.80 -12.18
CA ARG A 477 18.82 9.31 -12.73
C ARG A 477 19.51 8.25 -13.57
N SER A 478 20.20 8.72 -14.61
CA SER A 478 21.01 7.87 -15.47
C SER A 478 22.33 7.50 -14.78
N THR A 479 22.60 6.21 -14.65
CA THR A 479 23.86 5.61 -14.18
C THR A 479 24.83 5.30 -15.33
N GLU A 480 24.63 5.89 -16.53
CA GLU A 480 25.43 5.56 -17.72
C GLU A 480 26.86 6.12 -17.60
N LYS A 481 26.96 7.34 -17.06
CA LYS A 481 28.21 8.09 -16.94
C LYS A 481 28.75 8.15 -15.51
N GLN A 482 27.92 7.79 -14.54
CA GLN A 482 28.22 7.89 -13.11
C GLN A 482 27.74 6.61 -12.42
N THR A 483 28.46 6.20 -11.39
CA THR A 483 28.07 5.06 -10.56
C THR A 483 26.85 5.41 -9.70
N SER A 484 26.03 4.42 -9.34
CA SER A 484 24.88 4.64 -8.43
C SER A 484 25.30 5.31 -7.11
N LYS A 485 26.51 5.03 -6.63
CA LYS A 485 27.06 5.62 -5.40
C LYS A 485 27.35 7.13 -5.54
N GLU A 486 27.87 7.57 -6.69
CA GLU A 486 28.12 8.99 -6.97
C GLU A 486 26.81 9.76 -7.08
N ILE A 487 25.85 9.23 -7.84
CA ILE A 487 24.52 9.85 -7.98
C ILE A 487 23.81 9.89 -6.63
N LEU A 488 23.89 8.82 -5.85
CA LEU A 488 23.29 8.78 -4.52
C LEU A 488 23.87 9.88 -3.61
N ALA A 489 25.17 10.16 -3.70
CA ALA A 489 25.78 11.26 -2.96
C ALA A 489 25.22 12.62 -3.40
N GLU A 490 25.06 12.86 -4.71
CA GLU A 490 24.44 14.08 -5.24
C GLU A 490 22.98 14.25 -4.79
N VAL A 491 22.18 13.18 -4.89
CA VAL A 491 20.77 13.17 -4.46
C VAL A 491 20.68 13.39 -2.94
N SER A 492 21.63 12.84 -2.18
CA SER A 492 21.72 13.06 -0.73
C SER A 492 22.01 14.51 -0.38
N GLU A 493 22.95 15.16 -1.06
CA GLU A 493 23.21 16.59 -0.87
C GLU A 493 22.02 17.45 -1.30
N ALA A 494 21.34 17.10 -2.39
CA ALA A 494 20.11 17.79 -2.80
C ALA A 494 18.99 17.67 -1.75
N ALA A 495 18.84 16.50 -1.10
CA ALA A 495 17.88 16.30 -0.02
C ALA A 495 18.23 17.13 1.22
N LYS A 496 19.52 17.19 1.61
CA LYS A 496 19.98 18.05 2.69
C LYS A 496 19.70 19.52 2.40
N GLN A 497 20.02 19.98 1.18
CA GLN A 497 19.82 21.36 0.76
C GLN A 497 18.33 21.76 0.81
N LYS A 498 17.42 20.93 0.29
CA LYS A 498 15.97 21.17 0.42
C LYS A 498 15.49 21.21 1.87
N THR A 499 16.10 20.42 2.75
CA THR A 499 15.78 20.43 4.19
C THR A 499 16.20 21.74 4.85
N ILE A 500 17.35 22.30 4.46
CA ILE A 500 17.84 23.61 4.93
C ILE A 500 16.94 24.75 4.39
N GLU A 501 16.54 24.69 3.13
CA GLU A 501 15.60 25.63 2.51
C GLU A 501 14.24 25.62 3.22
N ALA A 502 13.76 24.44 3.63
CA ALA A 502 12.56 24.27 4.43
C ALA A 502 12.69 24.79 5.88
N GLY A 503 13.87 25.27 6.29
CA GLY A 503 14.09 25.96 7.56
C GLY A 503 14.95 25.19 8.57
N ALA A 504 15.67 24.14 8.19
CA ALA A 504 16.53 23.41 9.11
C ALA A 504 17.88 24.08 9.40
N ILE A 505 18.40 23.85 10.61
CA ILE A 505 19.76 24.20 11.05
C ILE A 505 20.76 23.32 10.31
N LEU A 506 21.70 23.95 9.59
CA LEU A 506 22.70 23.30 8.74
C LEU A 506 23.41 22.12 9.44
N GLU A 507 23.89 22.34 10.67
CA GLU A 507 24.69 21.37 11.43
C GLU A 507 23.86 20.18 11.94
N SER A 508 22.54 20.30 11.96
CA SER A 508 21.62 19.26 12.43
C SER A 508 21.11 18.35 11.31
N VAL A 509 21.31 18.74 10.05
CA VAL A 509 20.75 18.03 8.90
C VAL A 509 21.52 16.74 8.64
N GLN A 510 20.80 15.62 8.65
CA GLN A 510 21.35 14.30 8.36
C GLN A 510 20.44 13.55 7.40
N VAL A 511 21.04 12.68 6.59
CA VAL A 511 20.28 11.72 5.76
C VAL A 511 19.73 10.63 6.69
N VAL A 512 18.42 10.42 6.64
CA VAL A 512 17.72 9.49 7.55
C VAL A 512 17.21 8.23 6.83
N GLU A 513 17.09 8.28 5.52
CA GLU A 513 16.59 7.21 4.66
C GLU A 513 17.23 7.31 3.27
N VAL A 514 17.61 6.16 2.72
CA VAL A 514 18.17 6.01 1.37
C VAL A 514 17.66 4.70 0.79
N ASP A 515 17.05 4.77 -0.39
CA ASP A 515 16.75 3.63 -1.25
C ASP A 515 17.21 3.92 -2.68
N ASP A 516 17.74 2.89 -3.36
CA ASP A 516 18.00 2.91 -4.80
C ASP A 516 17.39 1.68 -5.49
N LEU A 517 16.63 1.92 -6.56
CA LEU A 517 15.83 0.92 -7.28
C LEU A 517 16.13 1.01 -8.78
N PRO A 518 16.98 0.13 -9.34
CA PRO A 518 17.25 0.08 -10.77
C PRO A 518 15.97 -0.17 -11.59
N LEU A 519 15.77 0.61 -12.66
CA LEU A 519 14.61 0.45 -13.55
C LEU A 519 14.87 -0.63 -14.59
N GLN A 520 13.92 -1.55 -14.77
CA GLN A 520 14.09 -2.63 -15.74
C GLN A 520 13.89 -2.15 -17.19
N TYR A 521 14.68 -2.71 -18.11
CA TYR A 521 14.67 -2.45 -19.56
C TYR A 521 15.03 -1.01 -19.99
N VAL A 522 15.35 -0.15 -19.03
CA VAL A 522 15.94 1.16 -19.30
C VAL A 522 17.40 1.10 -18.89
N ALA A 523 18.27 1.01 -19.90
CA ALA A 523 19.69 0.88 -19.65
C ALA A 523 20.18 2.05 -18.80
N ASN A 524 20.91 1.71 -17.73
CA ASN A 524 21.54 2.67 -16.86
C ASN A 524 20.56 3.71 -16.25
N GLN A 525 19.38 3.32 -15.77
CA GLN A 525 18.51 4.23 -15.02
C GLN A 525 18.17 3.63 -13.65
N THR A 526 18.26 4.44 -12.61
CA THR A 526 17.96 4.04 -11.23
C THR A 526 17.10 5.12 -10.56
N ARG A 527 16.05 4.69 -9.85
CA ARG A 527 15.26 5.55 -8.98
C ARG A 527 15.95 5.66 -7.62
N PHE A 528 16.20 6.87 -7.15
CA PHE A 528 16.81 7.17 -5.86
C PHE A 528 15.78 7.87 -4.98
N ILE A 529 15.59 7.38 -3.77
CA ILE A 529 14.74 7.99 -2.75
C ILE A 529 15.63 8.33 -1.56
N VAL A 530 15.85 9.62 -1.30
CA VAL A 530 16.66 10.08 -0.17
C VAL A 530 15.88 11.06 0.67
N ARG A 531 15.82 10.81 1.98
CA ARG A 531 15.24 11.72 2.96
C ARG A 531 16.34 12.31 3.83
N ALA A 532 16.29 13.63 4.00
CA ALA A 532 17.08 14.32 5.01
C ALA A 532 16.16 14.98 6.04
N ALA A 533 16.63 15.07 7.28
CA ALA A 533 15.90 15.72 8.36
C ALA A 533 16.85 16.50 9.29
N GLY A 534 16.36 17.64 9.78
CA GLY A 534 17.07 18.62 10.58
C GLY A 534 16.19 19.26 11.65
N ASP A 535 16.80 19.85 12.66
CA ASP A 535 16.08 20.69 13.64
C ASP A 535 15.76 22.04 13.01
N PHE A 536 14.58 22.61 13.30
CA PHE A 536 14.20 23.91 12.74
C PHE A 536 15.09 25.05 13.29
N ASP A 537 15.50 25.98 12.42
CA ASP A 537 16.28 27.16 12.77
C ASP A 537 15.36 28.31 13.22
N PHE A 538 15.23 28.45 14.55
CA PHE A 538 14.36 29.47 15.15
C PHE A 538 14.84 30.90 14.92
N SER A 539 16.10 31.13 14.52
CA SER A 539 16.54 32.47 14.11
C SER A 539 15.84 32.93 12.81
N ARG A 540 15.37 31.96 12.01
CA ARG A 540 14.62 32.17 10.77
C ARG A 540 13.10 32.13 10.96
N SER A 541 12.60 32.14 12.20
CA SER A 541 11.15 32.10 12.48
C SER A 541 10.37 33.23 11.78
N SER A 542 10.99 34.40 11.57
CA SER A 542 10.40 35.52 10.83
C SER A 542 10.14 35.23 9.35
N ASP A 543 10.97 34.38 8.72
CA ASP A 543 10.83 34.01 7.30
C ASP A 543 9.51 33.24 7.06
N PHE A 544 9.03 32.55 8.10
CA PHE A 544 7.84 31.70 8.05
C PHE A 544 6.61 32.32 8.75
N ALA A 545 6.80 33.40 9.52
CA ALA A 545 5.72 34.06 10.26
C ALA A 545 4.67 34.73 9.37
N ASN A 546 5.01 35.06 8.11
CA ASN A 546 4.09 35.69 7.14
C ASN A 546 3.43 34.69 6.18
N LEU A 547 3.63 33.38 6.35
CA LEU A 547 3.06 32.33 5.48
C LEU A 547 1.62 31.95 5.91
N ASP A 548 0.83 32.95 6.26
CA ASP A 548 -0.55 32.77 6.68
C ASP A 548 -1.47 32.45 5.51
N VAL A 549 -2.40 31.53 5.74
CA VAL A 549 -3.41 31.15 4.75
C VAL A 549 -4.51 32.22 4.75
N LYS A 550 -4.76 32.85 3.59
CA LYS A 550 -5.88 33.80 3.44
C LYS A 550 -7.21 33.03 3.37
N LYS A 551 -8.24 33.57 4.01
CA LYS A 551 -9.61 33.06 3.94
C LYS A 551 -10.18 33.40 2.56
N ASP A 552 -10.63 32.42 1.79
CA ASP A 552 -11.35 32.68 0.53
C ASP A 552 -12.61 33.50 0.83
N SER A 553 -12.80 34.63 0.14
CA SER A 553 -13.79 35.65 0.47
C SER A 553 -15.21 35.37 -0.05
N ASP A 554 -15.44 34.32 -0.83
CA ASP A 554 -16.58 34.26 -1.77
C ASP A 554 -17.61 33.13 -1.57
N GLU A 555 -17.66 32.46 -0.42
CA GLU A 555 -18.78 31.53 -0.12
C GLU A 555 -19.54 31.92 1.14
N LYS A 556 -20.62 32.69 0.95
CA LYS A 556 -21.75 32.71 1.89
C LYS A 556 -22.50 31.37 1.77
N VAL A 557 -22.06 30.38 2.53
CA VAL A 557 -22.89 29.22 2.87
C VAL A 557 -23.38 29.45 4.31
N SER A 558 -24.67 29.23 4.52
CA SER A 558 -25.44 29.56 5.73
C SER A 558 -24.71 29.28 7.04
N GLU A 559 -24.79 30.27 7.94
CA GLU A 559 -24.30 30.21 9.31
C GLU A 559 -24.77 28.94 10.06
N VAL A 560 -23.79 28.20 10.59
CA VAL A 560 -23.71 27.61 11.95
C VAL A 560 -24.92 26.86 12.56
N GLU A 561 -25.95 26.45 11.81
CA GLU A 561 -27.07 25.68 12.40
C GLU A 561 -26.92 24.13 12.30
N GLY A 562 -25.98 23.61 11.50
CA GLY A 562 -25.85 22.15 11.26
C GLY A 562 -24.96 21.35 12.22
N TRP A 563 -24.28 21.99 13.18
CA TRP A 563 -23.35 21.30 14.08
C TRP A 563 -24.03 20.34 15.07
N GLN A 564 -25.32 20.52 15.31
CA GLN A 564 -26.08 19.67 16.24
C GLN A 564 -26.53 18.34 15.63
N GLU A 565 -26.77 18.26 14.31
CA GLU A 565 -27.34 17.05 13.68
C GLU A 565 -26.30 16.00 13.28
N SER A 566 -25.08 16.40 12.87
CA SER A 566 -24.06 15.43 12.44
C SER A 566 -23.44 14.62 13.60
N ALA A 567 -23.40 15.18 14.82
CA ALA A 567 -22.93 14.48 16.01
C ALA A 567 -24.02 13.64 16.71
N THR A 568 -25.31 13.94 16.46
CA THR A 568 -26.44 13.14 16.99
C THR A 568 -26.80 11.97 16.07
N GLN A 569 -26.66 12.10 14.76
CA GLN A 569 -26.86 10.98 13.83
C GLN A 569 -25.69 9.98 13.80
N SER A 570 -24.46 10.36 14.15
CA SER A 570 -23.33 9.39 14.15
C SER A 570 -23.38 8.38 15.30
N ALA A 571 -24.26 8.59 16.30
CA ALA A 571 -24.43 7.67 17.42
C ALA A 571 -25.79 6.94 17.42
N THR A 572 -26.73 7.29 16.53
CA THR A 572 -28.06 6.65 16.46
C THR A 572 -28.66 6.55 15.05
N GLY A 573 -27.93 6.94 14.00
CA GLY A 573 -28.37 6.79 12.63
C GLY A 573 -28.17 5.37 12.15
N GLU A 574 -29.26 4.62 12.04
CA GLU A 574 -29.44 3.57 11.02
C GLU A 574 -29.32 4.22 9.62
N HIS A 575 -28.16 4.77 9.28
CA HIS A 575 -27.74 4.79 7.90
C HIS A 575 -27.08 3.44 7.68
N SER A 576 -27.94 2.54 7.23
CA SER A 576 -27.62 1.24 6.69
C SER A 576 -26.20 1.22 6.12
N VAL A 577 -25.30 0.59 6.88
CA VAL A 577 -24.06 -0.05 6.40
C VAL A 577 -24.38 -1.02 5.22
N GLU A 578 -25.66 -1.27 4.94
CA GLU A 578 -26.19 -2.14 3.89
C GLU A 578 -25.85 -1.71 2.45
N ASP A 579 -25.55 -0.44 2.17
CA ASP A 579 -25.28 -0.03 0.77
C ASP A 579 -23.83 -0.27 0.32
N GLU A 580 -22.91 -0.59 1.24
CA GLU A 580 -21.48 -0.79 0.91
C GLU A 580 -20.76 -1.87 1.69
N ALA A 581 -21.46 -2.70 2.46
CA ALA A 581 -21.00 -4.07 2.54
C ALA A 581 -21.00 -4.59 1.10
N THR A 582 -19.83 -4.79 0.48
CA THR A 582 -19.68 -5.88 -0.49
C THR A 582 -20.46 -7.02 0.12
N GLN A 583 -21.61 -7.40 -0.46
CA GLN A 583 -22.53 -8.40 0.10
C GLN A 583 -21.64 -9.48 0.69
N SER A 584 -21.60 -9.57 2.03
CA SER A 584 -20.47 -10.23 2.67
C SER A 584 -20.55 -11.69 2.29
N VAL A 585 -19.80 -12.10 1.27
CA VAL A 585 -19.95 -13.43 0.69
C VAL A 585 -19.60 -14.40 1.79
N ASP A 586 -20.50 -15.35 2.06
CA ASP A 586 -20.16 -16.47 2.89
C ASP A 586 -19.20 -17.37 2.12
N ILE A 587 -17.91 -17.15 2.34
CA ILE A 587 -16.82 -17.88 1.70
C ILE A 587 -16.98 -19.40 1.90
N ALA A 588 -17.57 -19.84 3.01
CA ALA A 588 -17.74 -21.27 3.29
C ALA A 588 -18.79 -21.92 2.39
N THR A 589 -19.91 -21.23 2.13
CA THR A 589 -21.03 -21.77 1.33
C THR A 589 -21.06 -21.27 -0.11
N TYR A 590 -20.13 -20.38 -0.50
CA TYR A 590 -20.08 -19.84 -1.85
C TYR A 590 -19.89 -20.95 -2.89
N ALA A 591 -20.75 -20.92 -3.91
CA ALA A 591 -20.68 -21.80 -5.08
C ALA A 591 -20.55 -20.92 -6.35
N PRO A 592 -19.50 -21.09 -7.16
CA PRO A 592 -19.35 -20.38 -8.42
C PRO A 592 -20.44 -20.79 -9.42
N LYS A 593 -20.81 -19.88 -10.32
CA LYS A 593 -21.85 -20.11 -11.32
C LYS A 593 -21.29 -20.95 -12.48
N VAL A 594 -21.59 -22.24 -12.49
CA VAL A 594 -21.26 -23.16 -13.61
C VAL A 594 -22.55 -23.59 -14.30
N ILE A 595 -22.62 -23.40 -15.62
CA ILE A 595 -23.79 -23.74 -16.44
C ILE A 595 -23.29 -24.39 -17.72
N ASN A 596 -23.78 -25.61 -18.02
CA ASN A 596 -23.41 -26.35 -19.24
C ASN A 596 -21.89 -26.48 -19.39
N ARG A 597 -21.19 -26.82 -18.29
CA ARG A 597 -19.72 -26.91 -18.26
C ARG A 597 -18.95 -25.62 -18.58
N GLU A 598 -19.63 -24.47 -18.61
CA GLU A 598 -18.99 -23.15 -18.62
C GLU A 598 -19.05 -22.53 -17.23
N TRP A 599 -17.91 -22.14 -16.69
CA TRP A 599 -17.83 -21.32 -15.48
C TRP A 599 -17.94 -19.83 -15.84
N TRP A 600 -18.98 -19.19 -15.32
CA TRP A 600 -19.26 -17.76 -15.47
C TRP A 600 -18.64 -17.00 -14.31
N VAL A 601 -17.48 -16.40 -14.55
CA VAL A 601 -16.65 -15.73 -13.53
C VAL A 601 -17.38 -14.51 -12.97
N SER A 602 -17.54 -14.47 -11.64
CA SER A 602 -18.04 -13.30 -10.89
C SER A 602 -16.90 -12.37 -10.42
N GLU A 603 -17.22 -11.21 -9.85
CA GLU A 603 -16.20 -10.37 -9.19
C GLU A 603 -15.53 -11.10 -8.01
N THR A 604 -16.28 -11.91 -7.26
CA THR A 604 -15.73 -12.73 -6.16
C THR A 604 -14.76 -13.79 -6.67
N ASP A 605 -15.12 -14.47 -7.77
CA ASP A 605 -14.23 -15.44 -8.41
C ASP A 605 -12.95 -14.75 -8.89
N LEU A 606 -13.09 -13.59 -9.53
CA LEU A 606 -11.96 -12.80 -10.03
C LEU A 606 -11.00 -12.40 -8.89
N ASP A 607 -11.51 -11.97 -7.75
CA ASP A 607 -10.68 -11.59 -6.60
C ASP A 607 -9.83 -12.79 -6.12
N TRP A 608 -10.43 -13.97 -6.03
CA TRP A 608 -9.70 -15.17 -5.62
C TRP A 608 -8.72 -15.67 -6.68
N ILE A 609 -9.12 -15.69 -7.96
CA ILE A 609 -8.22 -15.99 -9.08
C ILE A 609 -7.01 -15.04 -9.04
N THR A 610 -7.23 -13.75 -8.82
CA THR A 610 -6.18 -12.72 -8.78
C THR A 610 -5.14 -13.01 -7.68
N ILE A 611 -5.59 -13.32 -6.46
CA ILE A 611 -4.70 -13.67 -5.34
C ILE A 611 -3.89 -14.91 -5.68
N GLY A 612 -4.54 -15.96 -6.17
CA GLY A 612 -3.87 -17.21 -6.54
C GLY A 612 -2.89 -17.06 -7.70
N CYS A 613 -3.23 -16.27 -8.72
CA CYS A 613 -2.33 -15.94 -9.83
C CYS A 613 -1.06 -15.28 -9.31
N TYR A 614 -1.17 -14.39 -8.33
CA TYR A 614 0.02 -13.72 -7.80
C TYR A 614 0.91 -14.69 -6.99
N ILE A 615 0.31 -15.56 -6.18
CA ILE A 615 1.03 -16.60 -5.42
C ILE A 615 1.72 -17.59 -6.37
N LEU A 616 1.01 -18.09 -7.38
CA LEU A 616 1.57 -19.00 -8.39
C LEU A 616 2.58 -18.33 -9.33
N GLY A 617 2.68 -16.99 -9.30
CA GLY A 617 3.65 -16.21 -10.07
C GLY A 617 5.08 -16.33 -9.58
N THR A 618 5.34 -16.97 -8.43
CA THR A 618 6.71 -17.19 -7.91
C THR A 618 7.52 -15.89 -7.81
N GLY A 619 6.89 -14.80 -7.41
CA GLY A 619 7.53 -13.47 -7.33
C GLY A 619 7.62 -12.71 -8.67
N GLY A 620 7.24 -13.31 -9.79
CA GLY A 620 7.20 -12.66 -11.11
C GLY A 620 5.82 -12.63 -11.76
N GLY A 621 5.75 -12.50 -13.09
CA GLY A 621 4.51 -12.28 -13.86
C GLY A 621 3.88 -10.88 -13.69
N GLY A 622 4.48 -10.02 -12.87
CA GLY A 622 3.99 -8.67 -12.55
C GLY A 622 2.75 -8.68 -11.65
N SER A 623 2.48 -7.55 -10.99
CA SER A 623 1.28 -7.42 -10.16
C SER A 623 0.02 -7.61 -11.01
N PRO A 624 -0.90 -8.52 -10.65
CA PRO A 624 -2.13 -8.73 -11.41
C PRO A 624 -3.16 -7.61 -11.23
N TYR A 625 -2.88 -6.63 -10.38
CA TYR A 625 -3.84 -5.61 -9.94
C TYR A 625 -4.50 -4.84 -11.10
N SER A 626 -3.69 -4.29 -12.01
CA SER A 626 -4.20 -3.49 -13.13
C SER A 626 -5.04 -4.33 -14.10
N THR A 627 -4.64 -5.57 -14.38
CA THR A 627 -5.40 -6.50 -15.22
C THR A 627 -6.70 -6.92 -14.53
N MET A 628 -6.67 -7.17 -13.23
CA MET A 628 -7.88 -7.45 -12.43
C MET A 628 -8.89 -6.30 -12.54
N LEU A 629 -8.44 -5.05 -12.42
CA LEU A 629 -9.33 -3.88 -12.57
C LEU A 629 -9.99 -3.82 -13.95
N ARG A 630 -9.28 -4.22 -15.01
CA ARG A 630 -9.84 -4.33 -16.37
C ARG A 630 -10.92 -5.40 -16.45
N VAL A 631 -10.68 -6.61 -15.93
CA VAL A 631 -11.69 -7.68 -15.91
C VAL A 631 -12.90 -7.28 -15.08
N ARG A 632 -12.68 -6.66 -13.92
CA ARG A 632 -13.73 -6.13 -13.06
C ARG A 632 -14.56 -5.06 -13.77
N GLY A 633 -13.91 -4.16 -14.52
CA GLY A 633 -14.59 -3.16 -15.35
C GLY A 633 -15.49 -3.78 -16.43
N ILE A 634 -15.04 -4.88 -17.07
CA ILE A 634 -15.85 -5.64 -18.03
C ILE A 634 -17.08 -6.24 -17.34
N LEU A 635 -16.92 -6.89 -16.18
CA LEU A 635 -18.03 -7.48 -15.42
C LEU A 635 -19.06 -6.41 -14.98
N ARG A 636 -18.57 -5.30 -14.41
CA ARG A 636 -19.43 -4.20 -13.92
C ARG A 636 -20.20 -3.47 -15.03
N SER A 637 -19.69 -3.51 -16.26
CA SER A 637 -20.39 -2.96 -17.43
C SER A 637 -21.34 -3.96 -18.09
N GLY A 638 -21.58 -5.13 -17.47
CA GLY A 638 -22.47 -6.18 -17.96
C GLY A 638 -21.83 -7.14 -18.97
N GLY A 639 -20.52 -7.03 -19.20
CA GLY A 639 -19.76 -8.03 -19.95
C GLY A 639 -19.64 -9.35 -19.19
N THR A 640 -19.33 -10.42 -19.91
CA THR A 640 -19.24 -11.77 -19.35
C THR A 640 -17.88 -12.38 -19.63
N VAL A 641 -17.38 -13.14 -18.66
CA VAL A 641 -16.13 -13.90 -18.74
C VAL A 641 -16.46 -15.37 -18.49
N ARG A 642 -16.03 -16.24 -19.40
CA ARG A 642 -16.34 -17.67 -19.38
C ARG A 642 -15.05 -18.47 -19.33
N VAL A 643 -15.02 -19.51 -18.50
CA VAL A 643 -13.93 -20.48 -18.41
C VAL A 643 -14.46 -21.89 -18.71
N VAL A 644 -13.72 -22.67 -19.50
CA VAL A 644 -14.06 -24.06 -19.88
C VAL A 644 -12.92 -25.02 -19.55
N SER A 645 -13.23 -26.29 -19.31
CA SER A 645 -12.21 -27.29 -19.05
C SER A 645 -11.43 -27.60 -20.33
N PRO A 646 -10.11 -27.80 -20.27
CA PRO A 646 -9.36 -28.33 -21.41
C PRO A 646 -9.93 -29.66 -21.91
N ASP A 647 -10.52 -30.48 -21.03
CA ASP A 647 -11.12 -31.77 -21.37
C ASP A 647 -12.36 -31.66 -22.28
N ASP A 648 -12.97 -30.47 -22.36
CA ASP A 648 -14.16 -30.20 -23.18
C ASP A 648 -13.84 -29.72 -24.60
N LEU A 649 -12.57 -29.44 -24.89
CA LEU A 649 -12.11 -29.01 -26.20
C LEU A 649 -12.31 -30.11 -27.24
N GLN A 650 -12.79 -29.74 -28.43
CA GLN A 650 -12.82 -30.62 -29.60
C GLN A 650 -11.43 -30.70 -30.25
N ASP A 651 -11.16 -31.73 -31.03
CA ASP A 651 -9.83 -31.93 -31.63
C ASP A 651 -9.42 -30.80 -32.57
N ASP A 652 -10.38 -30.25 -33.33
CA ASP A 652 -10.20 -29.20 -34.32
C ASP A 652 -10.43 -27.78 -33.78
N ASP A 653 -10.68 -27.64 -32.47
CA ASP A 653 -10.71 -26.33 -31.83
C ASP A 653 -9.39 -25.57 -32.02
N ARG A 654 -9.47 -24.25 -32.09
CA ARG A 654 -8.31 -23.37 -32.28
C ARG A 654 -8.08 -22.58 -31.01
N VAL A 655 -7.12 -23.02 -30.21
CA VAL A 655 -6.77 -22.40 -28.93
C VAL A 655 -5.68 -21.37 -29.16
N GLY A 656 -6.08 -20.09 -29.13
CA GLY A 656 -5.16 -18.96 -29.24
C GLY A 656 -4.52 -18.64 -27.90
N CYS A 657 -3.40 -17.93 -27.94
CA CYS A 657 -2.65 -17.49 -26.76
C CYS A 657 -2.20 -16.04 -26.95
N GLY A 658 -2.07 -15.32 -25.84
CA GLY A 658 -1.47 -14.00 -25.80
C GLY A 658 -0.99 -13.67 -24.40
N GLY A 659 0.03 -12.82 -24.31
CA GLY A 659 0.61 -12.39 -23.05
C GLY A 659 1.29 -11.04 -23.18
N GLY A 660 1.37 -10.31 -22.07
CA GLY A 660 2.19 -9.12 -21.97
C GLY A 660 3.67 -9.49 -21.88
N ALA A 661 4.51 -8.74 -22.59
CA ALA A 661 5.96 -8.83 -22.48
C ALA A 661 6.52 -7.44 -22.18
N GLY A 662 7.45 -7.34 -21.22
CA GLY A 662 8.05 -6.05 -20.86
C GLY A 662 8.48 -5.96 -19.40
N SER A 663 8.66 -4.72 -18.97
CA SER A 663 8.99 -4.35 -17.60
C SER A 663 7.76 -4.32 -16.70
N PRO A 664 7.68 -5.11 -15.62
CA PRO A 664 6.65 -4.93 -14.60
C PRO A 664 6.66 -3.51 -14.01
N THR A 665 7.84 -2.87 -13.94
CA THR A 665 7.97 -1.48 -13.46
C THR A 665 7.34 -0.46 -14.42
N VAL A 666 7.32 -0.74 -15.73
CA VAL A 666 6.60 0.10 -16.70
C VAL A 666 5.10 -0.02 -16.50
N GLY A 667 4.59 -1.23 -16.24
CA GLY A 667 3.15 -1.46 -16.01
C GLY A 667 2.55 -0.74 -14.80
N ILE A 668 3.40 -0.28 -13.86
CA ILE A 668 2.98 0.55 -12.71
C ILE A 668 2.63 2.00 -13.15
N GLU A 669 3.27 2.50 -14.22
CA GLU A 669 3.03 3.86 -14.75
C GLU A 669 2.17 3.88 -16.01
N LYS A 670 2.48 2.99 -16.95
CA LYS A 670 1.80 2.90 -18.24
C LYS A 670 0.83 1.73 -18.20
N LEU A 671 -0.38 2.02 -17.72
CA LEU A 671 -1.49 1.04 -17.70
C LEU A 671 -1.85 0.60 -19.12
N SER A 672 -2.32 -0.63 -19.28
CA SER A 672 -2.67 -1.20 -20.59
C SER A 672 -3.61 -0.34 -21.43
N ALA A 673 -3.31 -0.31 -22.73
CA ALA A 673 -4.19 0.10 -23.80
C ALA A 673 -4.86 -1.14 -24.42
N ASP A 674 -4.91 -1.20 -25.76
CA ASP A 674 -5.43 -2.34 -26.53
C ASP A 674 -4.33 -3.22 -27.12
N GLU A 675 -3.07 -3.09 -26.68
CA GLU A 675 -1.91 -3.81 -27.24
C GLU A 675 -2.15 -5.32 -27.39
N MET A 676 -2.83 -5.94 -26.43
CA MET A 676 -3.18 -7.36 -26.48
C MET A 676 -4.17 -7.67 -27.60
N MET A 677 -5.22 -6.86 -27.74
CA MET A 677 -6.24 -7.03 -28.80
C MET A 677 -5.69 -6.65 -30.17
N ASP A 678 -4.86 -5.61 -30.25
CA ASP A 678 -4.20 -5.19 -31.48
C ASP A 678 -3.29 -6.29 -32.00
N ALA A 679 -2.48 -6.92 -31.13
CA ALA A 679 -1.67 -8.08 -31.50
C ALA A 679 -2.52 -9.24 -32.03
N GLN A 680 -3.62 -9.58 -31.34
CA GLN A 680 -4.53 -10.66 -31.79
C GLN A 680 -5.13 -10.33 -33.16
N ASN A 681 -5.65 -9.12 -33.35
CA ASN A 681 -6.26 -8.70 -34.61
C ASN A 681 -5.27 -8.77 -35.78
N HIS A 682 -4.07 -8.19 -35.61
CA HIS A 682 -3.05 -8.19 -36.66
C HIS A 682 -2.51 -9.59 -36.97
N LEU A 683 -2.37 -10.45 -35.96
CA LEU A 683 -2.04 -11.85 -36.19
C LEU A 683 -3.08 -12.50 -37.10
N TYR A 684 -4.37 -12.38 -36.77
CA TYR A 684 -5.44 -13.06 -37.50
C TYR A 684 -5.74 -12.48 -38.88
N ASP A 685 -5.42 -11.21 -39.12
CA ASP A 685 -5.52 -10.61 -40.46
C ASP A 685 -4.52 -11.22 -41.45
N LEU A 686 -3.37 -11.70 -40.94
CA LEU A 686 -2.29 -12.28 -41.74
C LEU A 686 -2.25 -13.81 -41.67
N PHE A 687 -2.74 -14.40 -40.58
CA PHE A 687 -2.70 -15.84 -40.33
C PHE A 687 -3.83 -16.59 -41.04
N LYS A 688 -3.46 -17.49 -41.96
CA LYS A 688 -4.41 -18.23 -42.80
C LYS A 688 -5.16 -19.36 -42.08
N GLY A 689 -4.72 -19.78 -40.88
CA GLY A 689 -5.38 -20.85 -40.11
C GLY A 689 -6.68 -20.43 -39.41
N GLY A 690 -7.05 -19.15 -39.52
CA GLY A 690 -8.26 -18.57 -38.96
C GLY A 690 -8.15 -18.21 -37.47
N ARG A 691 -9.23 -17.62 -36.95
CA ARG A 691 -9.29 -17.07 -35.59
C ARG A 691 -9.45 -18.15 -34.53
N ALA A 692 -8.96 -17.87 -33.33
CA ALA A 692 -9.15 -18.73 -32.18
C ALA A 692 -10.65 -18.94 -31.86
N THR A 693 -11.01 -20.17 -31.49
CA THR A 693 -12.31 -20.53 -30.89
C THR A 693 -12.27 -20.50 -29.36
N HIS A 694 -11.06 -20.53 -28.78
CA HIS A 694 -10.79 -20.52 -27.33
C HIS A 694 -9.50 -19.74 -27.06
N ILE A 695 -9.34 -19.19 -25.85
CA ILE A 695 -8.08 -18.55 -25.45
C ILE A 695 -7.51 -19.24 -24.21
N ILE A 696 -6.21 -19.47 -24.19
CA ILE A 696 -5.49 -19.96 -23.01
C ILE A 696 -4.46 -18.91 -22.54
N PRO A 697 -4.35 -18.67 -21.23
CA PRO A 697 -3.25 -17.90 -20.65
C PRO A 697 -1.88 -18.46 -21.05
N LEU A 698 -0.92 -17.56 -21.29
CA LEU A 698 0.48 -17.95 -21.51
C LEU A 698 1.07 -18.59 -20.25
N GLU A 699 0.80 -17.99 -19.10
CA GLU A 699 1.24 -18.43 -17.78
C GLU A 699 0.16 -18.09 -16.76
N ILE A 700 0.04 -18.87 -15.68
CA ILE A 700 -0.91 -18.56 -14.58
C ILE A 700 -0.41 -17.42 -13.68
N GLY A 701 0.90 -17.13 -13.72
CA GLY A 701 1.57 -16.20 -12.84
C GLY A 701 1.23 -14.73 -13.09
N GLY A 702 0.92 -14.01 -12.01
CA GLY A 702 0.77 -12.55 -12.02
C GLY A 702 -0.27 -12.04 -13.04
N SER A 703 0.06 -10.95 -13.71
CA SER A 703 -0.83 -10.25 -14.65
C SER A 703 -1.21 -11.08 -15.88
N ASN A 704 -0.31 -11.95 -16.36
CA ASN A 704 -0.55 -12.81 -17.52
C ASN A 704 -1.60 -13.88 -17.26
N GLY A 705 -1.73 -14.35 -16.01
CA GLY A 705 -2.77 -15.31 -15.60
C GLY A 705 -4.20 -14.80 -15.83
N LEU A 706 -4.38 -13.47 -15.84
CA LEU A 706 -5.68 -12.83 -16.08
C LEU A 706 -5.90 -12.43 -17.55
N GLN A 707 -4.86 -12.47 -18.40
CA GLN A 707 -4.98 -12.00 -19.79
C GLN A 707 -5.91 -12.89 -20.63
N GLY A 708 -5.96 -14.20 -20.35
CA GLY A 708 -6.92 -15.09 -20.99
C GLY A 708 -8.37 -14.68 -20.72
N LEU A 709 -8.67 -14.24 -19.49
CA LEU A 709 -9.98 -13.72 -19.11
C LEU A 709 -10.32 -12.41 -19.82
N VAL A 710 -9.34 -11.51 -19.95
CA VAL A 710 -9.50 -10.25 -20.71
C VAL A 710 -9.80 -10.55 -22.18
N LEU A 711 -8.94 -11.31 -22.85
CA LEU A 711 -9.07 -11.61 -24.29
C LEU A 711 -10.36 -12.36 -24.60
N GLY A 712 -10.69 -13.38 -23.81
CA GLY A 712 -11.88 -14.21 -24.01
C GLY A 712 -13.22 -13.53 -23.67
N SER A 713 -13.19 -12.42 -22.93
CA SER A 713 -14.41 -11.73 -22.51
C SER A 713 -15.32 -11.33 -23.67
N SER A 714 -16.63 -11.17 -23.37
CA SER A 714 -17.65 -10.82 -24.38
C SER A 714 -17.46 -9.45 -25.03
N GLN A 715 -16.67 -8.57 -24.42
CA GLN A 715 -16.34 -7.24 -24.97
C GLN A 715 -15.12 -7.26 -25.90
N ASN A 716 -14.38 -8.38 -25.91
CA ASN A 716 -13.18 -8.58 -26.73
C ASN A 716 -13.44 -9.68 -27.78
N MET A 717 -12.79 -10.84 -27.68
CA MET A 717 -12.91 -11.91 -28.68
C MET A 717 -14.18 -12.75 -28.50
N ASN A 718 -14.86 -12.65 -27.36
CA ASN A 718 -16.07 -13.40 -27.02
C ASN A 718 -15.94 -14.92 -27.21
N VAL A 719 -14.84 -15.47 -26.71
CA VAL A 719 -14.52 -16.91 -26.72
C VAL A 719 -14.15 -17.37 -25.32
N PRO A 720 -14.50 -18.59 -24.89
CA PRO A 720 -14.19 -19.02 -23.54
C PRO A 720 -12.69 -19.16 -23.32
N CYS A 721 -12.26 -18.87 -22.09
CA CYS A 721 -10.91 -19.08 -21.62
C CYS A 721 -10.73 -20.54 -21.17
N VAL A 722 -9.64 -21.20 -21.56
CA VAL A 722 -9.34 -22.56 -21.13
C VAL A 722 -8.79 -22.53 -19.69
N ASP A 723 -9.32 -23.40 -18.82
CA ASP A 723 -8.82 -23.61 -17.46
C ASP A 723 -7.48 -24.35 -17.47
N GLY A 724 -6.42 -23.59 -17.76
CA GLY A 724 -5.05 -24.07 -17.83
C GLY A 724 -4.14 -22.96 -18.37
N ASP A 725 -2.85 -23.24 -18.45
CA ASP A 725 -1.87 -22.35 -19.07
C ASP A 725 -0.67 -23.15 -19.62
N TRP A 726 0.28 -22.48 -20.29
CA TRP A 726 1.43 -23.17 -20.89
C TRP A 726 2.62 -23.39 -19.93
N MET A 727 2.53 -23.00 -18.67
CA MET A 727 3.66 -23.03 -17.74
C MET A 727 3.33 -23.65 -16.38
N GLY A 728 2.14 -23.46 -15.82
CA GLY A 728 1.77 -23.82 -14.45
C GLY A 728 2.42 -22.96 -13.36
N ARG A 729 3.20 -21.96 -13.78
CA ARG A 729 3.94 -20.98 -12.97
C ARG A 729 4.32 -19.79 -13.86
N ALA A 730 5.00 -18.78 -13.33
CA ALA A 730 5.69 -17.82 -14.20
C ALA A 730 7.10 -18.31 -14.59
N TYR A 731 7.51 -18.02 -15.83
CA TYR A 731 8.89 -18.16 -16.30
C TYR A 731 9.41 -16.84 -16.89
N PRO A 732 10.73 -16.56 -16.82
CA PRO A 732 11.24 -15.28 -17.29
C PRO A 732 11.19 -15.12 -18.81
N THR A 733 11.08 -16.21 -19.58
CA THR A 733 11.16 -16.17 -21.06
C THR A 733 10.08 -17.00 -21.74
N LYS A 734 9.53 -16.49 -22.86
CA LYS A 734 8.36 -17.06 -23.54
C LYS A 734 8.57 -18.49 -24.06
N TRP A 735 9.80 -18.85 -24.45
CA TRP A 735 10.10 -20.18 -24.98
C TRP A 735 10.15 -21.28 -23.90
N GLN A 736 10.15 -20.89 -22.61
CA GLN A 736 10.04 -21.82 -21.48
C GLN A 736 8.57 -22.17 -21.23
N THR A 737 7.99 -22.95 -22.15
CA THR A 737 6.59 -23.37 -22.08
C THR A 737 6.43 -24.84 -22.43
N THR A 738 5.36 -25.46 -21.94
CA THR A 738 5.06 -26.87 -22.18
C THR A 738 4.90 -27.22 -23.66
N PRO A 739 4.31 -26.41 -24.56
CA PRO A 739 4.31 -26.73 -26.00
C PRO A 739 5.73 -26.95 -26.56
N VAL A 740 6.71 -26.15 -26.12
CA VAL A 740 8.13 -26.33 -26.52
C VAL A 740 8.72 -27.60 -25.91
N VAL A 741 8.36 -27.93 -24.65
CA VAL A 741 8.76 -29.19 -24.00
C VAL A 741 8.27 -30.41 -24.78
N PHE A 742 7.01 -30.43 -25.24
CA PHE A 742 6.48 -31.53 -26.04
C PHE A 742 7.14 -31.63 -27.42
N GLY A 743 7.47 -30.49 -28.04
CA GLY A 743 8.28 -30.46 -29.26
C GLY A 743 7.63 -31.14 -30.47
N GLU A 744 6.31 -31.23 -30.50
CA GLU A 744 5.53 -31.81 -31.60
C GLU A 744 5.48 -30.88 -32.84
N ARG A 745 5.81 -29.59 -32.66
CA ARG A 745 5.98 -28.60 -33.73
C ARG A 745 7.46 -28.18 -33.80
N GLU A 746 7.94 -27.88 -35.01
CA GLU A 746 9.29 -27.35 -35.20
C GLU A 746 9.45 -25.97 -34.53
N ILE A 747 8.45 -25.11 -34.70
CA ILE A 747 8.34 -23.79 -34.07
C ILE A 747 6.91 -23.65 -33.55
N VAL A 748 6.74 -23.34 -32.27
CA VAL A 748 5.41 -23.18 -31.66
C VAL A 748 4.91 -21.75 -31.85
N PHE A 749 5.77 -20.77 -31.58
CA PHE A 749 5.37 -19.36 -31.48
C PHE A 749 5.47 -18.58 -32.79
N ALA A 750 5.74 -19.23 -33.93
CA ALA A 750 5.69 -18.57 -35.23
C ALA A 750 4.54 -19.15 -36.06
N PRO A 751 3.64 -18.32 -36.63
CA PRO A 751 3.70 -16.86 -36.60
C PRO A 751 3.28 -16.23 -35.25
N VAL A 752 3.84 -15.05 -34.95
CA VAL A 752 3.51 -14.21 -33.78
C VAL A 752 3.33 -12.76 -34.21
N ALA A 753 2.40 -12.06 -33.55
CA ALA A 753 2.28 -10.61 -33.62
C ALA A 753 2.60 -9.97 -32.27
N VAL A 754 3.15 -8.75 -32.32
CA VAL A 754 3.50 -7.92 -31.17
C VAL A 754 2.97 -6.52 -31.42
N ALA A 755 2.35 -5.89 -30.43
CA ALA A 755 1.85 -4.52 -30.53
C ALA A 755 2.20 -3.71 -29.28
N ASP A 756 2.49 -2.41 -29.45
CA ASP A 756 2.82 -1.51 -28.33
C ASP A 756 1.62 -0.75 -27.75
N GLY A 757 0.44 -0.88 -28.39
CA GLY A 757 -0.78 -0.16 -28.00
C GLY A 757 -0.77 1.32 -28.38
N ASN A 758 0.29 1.80 -29.05
CA ASN A 758 0.44 3.15 -29.59
C ASN A 758 0.44 3.17 -31.13
N GLY A 759 -0.06 2.10 -31.74
CA GLY A 759 -0.24 1.99 -33.20
C GLY A 759 0.89 1.28 -33.94
N ASN A 760 1.97 0.85 -33.26
CA ASN A 760 3.02 0.06 -33.89
C ASN A 760 2.77 -1.44 -33.68
N THR A 761 2.88 -2.20 -34.76
CA THR A 761 2.75 -3.65 -34.74
C THR A 761 3.85 -4.33 -35.52
N LEU A 762 4.37 -5.43 -34.97
CA LEU A 762 5.36 -6.29 -35.61
C LEU A 762 4.76 -7.69 -35.81
N TYR A 763 4.85 -8.21 -37.02
CA TYR A 763 4.45 -9.58 -37.35
C TYR A 763 5.68 -10.40 -37.76
N MET A 764 5.89 -11.52 -37.10
CA MET A 764 6.95 -12.46 -37.45
C MET A 764 6.31 -13.73 -38.03
N GLY A 765 6.32 -13.84 -39.35
CA GLY A 765 5.71 -14.97 -40.05
C GLY A 765 6.43 -16.30 -39.91
N ASN A 766 7.73 -16.28 -39.59
CA ASN A 766 8.55 -17.48 -39.47
C ASN A 766 9.80 -17.22 -38.61
N ALA A 767 10.39 -18.25 -38.01
CA ALA A 767 11.59 -18.16 -37.18
C ALA A 767 12.45 -19.43 -37.24
N LYS A 768 13.73 -19.31 -36.86
CA LYS A 768 14.66 -20.46 -36.81
C LYS A 768 14.45 -21.34 -35.57
N SER A 769 13.96 -20.77 -34.47
CA SER A 769 13.66 -21.45 -33.22
C SER A 769 12.77 -20.57 -32.34
N ASP A 770 12.03 -21.16 -31.39
CA ASP A 770 11.25 -20.41 -30.40
C ASP A 770 12.14 -19.47 -29.54
N LEU A 771 13.38 -19.88 -29.23
CA LEU A 771 14.36 -19.00 -28.59
C LEU A 771 14.68 -17.76 -29.44
N LYS A 772 14.72 -17.89 -30.77
CA LYS A 772 14.95 -16.75 -31.66
C LYS A 772 13.75 -15.80 -31.69
N VAL A 773 12.53 -16.34 -31.65
CA VAL A 773 11.29 -15.53 -31.50
C VAL A 773 11.41 -14.65 -30.26
N GLU A 774 11.71 -15.25 -29.10
CA GLU A 774 11.90 -14.54 -27.83
C GLU A 774 12.97 -13.44 -27.92
N GLN A 775 14.15 -13.75 -28.48
CA GLN A 775 15.24 -12.78 -28.60
C GLN A 775 14.87 -11.56 -29.44
N VAL A 776 14.10 -11.75 -30.52
CA VAL A 776 13.66 -10.65 -31.39
C VAL A 776 12.58 -9.81 -30.69
N ILE A 777 11.60 -10.44 -30.04
CA ILE A 777 10.59 -9.72 -29.26
C ILE A 777 11.28 -8.85 -28.20
N ARG A 778 12.24 -9.41 -27.45
CA ARG A 778 13.00 -8.65 -26.44
C ARG A 778 13.80 -7.50 -27.01
N ALA A 779 14.41 -7.66 -28.18
CA ALA A 779 15.12 -6.57 -28.84
C ALA A 779 14.15 -5.44 -29.22
N ALA A 780 12.97 -5.80 -29.74
CA ALA A 780 11.95 -4.84 -30.15
C ALA A 780 11.35 -4.04 -28.97
N LEU A 781 11.23 -4.65 -27.77
CA LEU A 781 10.71 -3.97 -26.56
C LEU A 781 11.35 -2.60 -26.33
N SER A 782 12.67 -2.49 -26.51
CA SER A 782 13.41 -1.24 -26.28
C SER A 782 12.98 -0.09 -27.19
N GLN A 783 12.39 -0.38 -28.35
CA GLN A 783 11.89 0.59 -29.32
C GLN A 783 10.37 0.74 -29.28
N MET A 784 9.69 -0.11 -28.51
CA MET A 784 8.23 -0.20 -28.42
C MET A 784 7.74 0.16 -27.01
N GLY A 785 8.38 1.14 -26.37
CA GLY A 785 7.98 1.64 -25.05
C GLY A 785 8.15 0.65 -23.89
N SER A 786 9.01 -0.37 -24.04
CA SER A 786 9.38 -1.36 -23.01
C SER A 786 8.23 -2.19 -22.40
N ALA A 787 7.05 -2.19 -23.05
CA ALA A 787 5.89 -3.00 -22.71
C ALA A 787 5.01 -3.20 -23.96
N VAL A 788 4.70 -4.45 -24.29
CA VAL A 788 3.94 -4.83 -25.50
C VAL A 788 2.97 -5.97 -25.19
N GLY A 789 1.90 -6.05 -25.98
CA GLY A 789 1.05 -7.23 -26.07
C GLY A 789 1.55 -8.19 -27.15
N THR A 790 1.41 -9.49 -26.92
CA THR A 790 1.79 -10.54 -27.89
C THR A 790 0.62 -11.46 -28.21
N ALA A 791 0.59 -11.99 -29.43
CA ALA A 791 -0.41 -12.94 -29.89
C ALA A 791 0.26 -14.06 -30.69
N ASP A 792 -0.03 -15.31 -30.32
CA ASP A 792 0.54 -16.50 -30.94
C ASP A 792 -0.50 -17.20 -31.83
N ALA A 793 -0.04 -17.82 -32.92
CA ALA A 793 -0.88 -18.63 -33.78
C ALA A 793 -1.60 -19.75 -32.98
N PRO A 794 -2.91 -19.96 -33.19
CA PRO A 794 -3.64 -21.00 -32.48
C PRO A 794 -3.04 -22.39 -32.64
N VAL A 795 -3.12 -23.16 -31.56
CA VAL A 795 -2.86 -24.60 -31.56
C VAL A 795 -4.19 -25.35 -31.60
N THR A 796 -4.18 -26.63 -31.95
CA THR A 796 -5.40 -27.44 -31.99
C THR A 796 -5.88 -27.79 -30.58
N GLY A 797 -7.16 -28.11 -30.41
CA GLY A 797 -7.67 -28.58 -29.12
C GLY A 797 -7.03 -29.91 -28.71
N ALA A 798 -6.76 -30.81 -29.68
CA ALA A 798 -6.03 -32.04 -29.42
C ALA A 798 -4.62 -31.80 -28.86
N GLU A 799 -3.88 -30.86 -29.44
CA GLU A 799 -2.56 -30.43 -28.92
C GLU A 799 -2.69 -29.79 -27.54
N THR A 800 -3.68 -28.92 -27.34
CA THR A 800 -3.92 -28.24 -26.06
C THR A 800 -4.14 -29.22 -24.92
N ARG A 801 -4.99 -30.24 -25.09
CA ARG A 801 -5.24 -31.26 -24.05
C ARG A 801 -3.97 -32.02 -23.65
N ARG A 802 -3.05 -32.23 -24.59
CA ARG A 802 -1.75 -32.85 -24.27
C ARG A 802 -0.82 -31.86 -23.55
N TRP A 803 -0.71 -30.63 -24.04
CA TRP A 803 0.37 -29.72 -23.65
C TRP A 803 0.04 -28.81 -22.46
N ALA A 804 -1.21 -28.37 -22.30
CA ALA A 804 -1.57 -27.33 -21.31
C ALA A 804 -1.42 -27.83 -19.88
N VAL A 805 -0.78 -27.10 -18.98
CA VAL A 805 -0.92 -27.39 -17.53
C VAL A 805 -2.36 -27.14 -17.13
N GLU A 806 -3.07 -28.20 -16.81
CA GLU A 806 -4.52 -28.19 -16.59
C GLU A 806 -4.91 -27.57 -15.25
N HIS A 807 -6.08 -26.95 -15.23
CA HIS A 807 -6.83 -26.50 -14.06
C HIS A 807 -6.13 -25.41 -13.23
N THR A 808 -5.29 -24.60 -13.86
CA THR A 808 -4.49 -23.59 -13.15
C THR A 808 -5.30 -22.37 -12.75
N ILE A 809 -6.37 -22.02 -13.49
CA ILE A 809 -7.33 -20.98 -13.07
C ILE A 809 -8.19 -21.51 -11.91
N SER A 810 -8.61 -22.76 -11.96
CA SER A 810 -9.27 -23.42 -10.83
C SER A 810 -8.37 -23.47 -9.59
N LEU A 811 -7.09 -23.76 -9.76
CA LEU A 811 -6.12 -23.76 -8.66
C LEU A 811 -5.94 -22.37 -8.05
N SER A 812 -5.78 -21.34 -8.89
CA SER A 812 -5.63 -19.96 -8.41
C SER A 812 -6.86 -19.51 -7.62
N TRP A 813 -8.06 -19.83 -8.10
CA TRP A 813 -9.32 -19.58 -7.36
C TRP A 813 -9.35 -20.27 -6.00
N ARG A 814 -8.92 -21.53 -5.90
CA ARG A 814 -8.88 -22.25 -4.61
C ARG A 814 -7.91 -21.61 -3.63
N ILE A 815 -6.69 -21.31 -4.09
CA ILE A 815 -5.68 -20.64 -3.27
C ILE A 815 -6.21 -19.29 -2.77
N GLY A 816 -6.77 -18.46 -3.65
CA GLY A 816 -7.31 -17.16 -3.26
C GLY A 816 -8.50 -17.24 -2.31
N ARG A 817 -9.37 -18.24 -2.49
CA ARG A 817 -10.49 -18.52 -1.57
C ARG A 817 -9.98 -18.86 -0.17
N GLU A 818 -8.91 -19.64 -0.07
CA GLU A 818 -8.29 -20.02 1.20
C GLU A 818 -7.62 -18.84 1.91
N VAL A 819 -6.92 -17.99 1.16
CA VAL A 819 -6.37 -16.72 1.68
C VAL A 819 -7.49 -15.81 2.19
N ALA A 820 -8.55 -15.61 1.40
CA ALA A 820 -9.70 -14.81 1.80
C ALA A 820 -10.41 -15.37 3.05
N ARG A 821 -10.51 -16.71 3.16
CA ARG A 821 -11.07 -17.39 4.33
C ARG A 821 -10.22 -17.17 5.57
N ALA A 822 -8.89 -17.32 5.46
CA ALA A 822 -7.96 -17.08 6.56
C ALA A 822 -8.04 -15.63 7.06
N ARG A 823 -8.12 -14.65 6.15
CA ARG A 823 -8.34 -13.23 6.49
C ARG A 823 -9.65 -13.02 7.24
N LYS A 824 -10.77 -13.54 6.71
CA LYS A 824 -12.10 -13.38 7.32
C LYS A 824 -12.20 -14.02 8.71
N GLN A 825 -11.49 -15.14 8.93
CA GLN A 825 -11.48 -15.86 10.20
C GLN A 825 -10.38 -15.40 11.17
N ASN A 826 -9.56 -14.42 10.77
CA ASN A 826 -8.38 -13.97 11.51
C ASN A 826 -7.40 -15.10 11.88
N ARG A 827 -7.21 -16.06 10.96
CA ARG A 827 -6.30 -17.22 11.08
C ARG A 827 -5.12 -17.12 10.12
N ILE A 828 -4.50 -15.95 10.09
CA ILE A 828 -3.41 -15.63 9.17
C ILE A 828 -2.17 -16.50 9.44
N ASP A 829 -1.93 -16.87 10.69
CA ASP A 829 -0.86 -17.78 11.12
C ASP A 829 -0.90 -19.14 10.40
N SER A 830 -2.10 -19.61 10.05
CA SER A 830 -2.36 -20.88 9.36
C SER A 830 -2.58 -20.73 7.86
N VAL A 831 -2.48 -19.52 7.29
CA VAL A 831 -2.79 -19.28 5.86
C VAL A 831 -1.94 -20.12 4.91
N ALA A 832 -0.66 -20.31 5.24
CA ALA A 832 0.26 -21.11 4.46
C ALA A 832 -0.18 -22.59 4.40
N ASP A 833 -0.67 -23.13 5.51
CA ASP A 833 -1.13 -24.52 5.56
C ASP A 833 -2.41 -24.70 4.72
N TYR A 834 -3.33 -23.73 4.77
CA TYR A 834 -4.51 -23.74 3.89
C TYR A 834 -4.16 -23.62 2.40
N ILE A 835 -3.13 -22.84 2.05
CA ILE A 835 -2.61 -22.79 0.67
C ILE A 835 -2.00 -24.14 0.28
N VAL A 836 -1.24 -24.79 1.17
CA VAL A 836 -0.68 -26.12 0.95
C VAL A 836 -1.79 -27.16 0.73
N ASP A 837 -2.87 -27.11 1.50
CA ASP A 837 -4.03 -27.98 1.30
C ASP A 837 -4.68 -27.75 -0.07
N ALA A 838 -4.84 -26.48 -0.50
CA ALA A 838 -5.43 -26.14 -1.79
C ALA A 838 -4.64 -26.65 -3.00
N VAL A 839 -3.31 -26.78 -2.89
CA VAL A 839 -2.45 -27.33 -3.97
C VAL A 839 -2.36 -28.86 -3.98
N GLY A 840 -3.05 -29.55 -3.07
CA GLY A 840 -3.04 -31.02 -2.96
C GLY A 840 -2.37 -31.56 -1.69
N GLY A 841 -2.20 -30.73 -0.66
CA GLY A 841 -1.67 -31.12 0.64
C GLY A 841 -0.14 -31.27 0.67
N THR A 842 0.37 -31.87 1.76
CA THR A 842 1.81 -31.97 2.05
C THR A 842 2.62 -32.83 1.06
N GLU A 843 1.93 -33.62 0.23
CA GLU A 843 2.52 -34.35 -0.89
C GLU A 843 2.85 -33.43 -2.07
N ALA A 844 2.07 -32.38 -2.30
CA ALA A 844 2.20 -31.47 -3.44
C ALA A 844 2.83 -30.12 -3.09
N GLY A 845 2.63 -29.62 -1.87
CA GLY A 845 3.16 -28.35 -1.40
C GLY A 845 3.70 -28.39 0.02
N ARG A 846 4.58 -27.46 0.39
CA ARG A 846 5.18 -27.36 1.73
C ARG A 846 5.51 -25.92 2.11
N VAL A 847 5.45 -25.63 3.41
CA VAL A 847 6.07 -24.44 3.98
C VAL A 847 7.57 -24.69 4.12
N LEU A 848 8.37 -24.08 3.25
CA LEU A 848 9.83 -24.25 3.22
C LEU A 848 10.51 -23.47 4.34
N PHE A 849 9.99 -22.27 4.67
CA PHE A 849 10.60 -21.39 5.66
C PHE A 849 9.61 -20.33 6.17
N LYS A 850 9.74 -19.90 7.43
CA LYS A 850 9.05 -18.73 7.99
C LYS A 850 10.08 -17.79 8.60
N GLY A 851 10.04 -16.51 8.24
CA GLY A 851 11.09 -15.61 8.66
C GLY A 851 10.91 -14.15 8.26
N LYS A 852 11.98 -13.38 8.48
CA LYS A 852 12.08 -11.96 8.14
C LYS A 852 13.06 -11.79 6.99
N ILE A 853 12.73 -10.94 6.01
CA ILE A 853 13.71 -10.51 5.01
C ILE A 853 14.79 -9.65 5.68
N VAL A 854 16.05 -10.09 5.60
CA VAL A 854 17.22 -9.42 6.22
C VAL A 854 18.25 -8.93 5.20
N GLY A 855 18.07 -9.24 3.92
CA GLY A 855 18.90 -8.74 2.84
C GLY A 855 18.20 -8.87 1.50
N VAL A 856 18.37 -7.88 0.63
CA VAL A 856 17.88 -7.92 -0.76
C VAL A 856 18.95 -7.32 -1.65
N GLU A 857 19.43 -8.08 -2.62
CA GLU A 857 20.34 -7.60 -3.65
C GLU A 857 19.67 -7.68 -5.03
N ARG A 858 19.89 -6.66 -5.87
CA ARG A 858 19.34 -6.59 -7.23
C ARG A 858 20.38 -6.07 -8.21
N LYS A 859 20.44 -6.68 -9.39
CA LYS A 859 21.29 -6.30 -10.51
C LYS A 859 20.51 -6.49 -11.81
N LEU A 860 20.51 -5.48 -12.67
CA LEU A 860 19.91 -5.59 -13.99
C LEU A 860 20.92 -6.19 -14.97
N TYR A 861 20.53 -7.24 -15.70
CA TYR A 861 21.37 -7.85 -16.73
C TYR A 861 20.50 -8.37 -17.89
N MET A 862 20.80 -7.95 -19.13
CA MET A 862 20.11 -8.39 -20.35
C MET A 862 18.57 -8.28 -20.28
N GLY A 863 18.05 -7.20 -19.70
CA GLY A 863 16.61 -6.96 -19.55
C GLY A 863 15.94 -7.74 -18.42
N HIS A 864 16.67 -8.56 -17.66
CA HIS A 864 16.12 -9.23 -16.47
C HIS A 864 16.71 -8.63 -15.20
N VAL A 865 15.91 -8.61 -14.13
CA VAL A 865 16.43 -8.32 -12.80
C VAL A 865 16.85 -9.63 -12.16
N TYR A 866 18.16 -9.75 -11.99
CA TYR A 866 18.78 -10.79 -11.19
C TYR A 866 18.94 -10.29 -9.77
N GLY A 867 18.82 -11.19 -8.81
CA GLY A 867 19.03 -10.83 -7.43
C GLY A 867 18.85 -11.99 -6.50
N GLU A 868 18.96 -11.68 -5.22
CA GLU A 868 18.71 -12.62 -4.16
C GLU A 868 18.08 -11.93 -2.96
N VAL A 869 17.20 -12.65 -2.28
CA VAL A 869 16.66 -12.24 -0.98
C VAL A 869 17.11 -13.23 0.08
N ILE A 870 17.56 -12.70 1.22
CA ILE A 870 17.95 -13.47 2.39
C ILE A 870 16.83 -13.37 3.42
N VAL A 871 16.34 -14.53 3.86
CA VAL A 871 15.31 -14.65 4.89
C VAL A 871 15.91 -15.31 6.13
N GLU A 872 15.75 -14.67 7.28
CA GLU A 872 16.20 -15.17 8.59
C GLU A 872 15.02 -15.72 9.38
N GLY A 873 15.21 -16.92 9.93
CA GLY A 873 14.18 -17.67 10.64
C GLY A 873 13.67 -16.95 11.88
N THR A 874 12.35 -16.89 12.04
CA THR A 874 11.70 -16.25 13.19
C THR A 874 11.31 -17.24 14.29
N GLU A 875 11.30 -18.54 13.97
CA GLU A 875 10.86 -19.63 14.84
C GLU A 875 11.95 -20.70 14.97
N SER A 876 11.92 -21.47 16.07
CA SER A 876 12.90 -22.53 16.32
C SER A 876 12.82 -23.67 15.29
N SER A 877 11.64 -23.97 14.77
CA SER A 877 11.38 -24.92 13.68
C SER A 877 12.00 -24.51 12.34
N TYR A 878 12.22 -23.20 12.17
CA TYR A 878 12.79 -22.59 10.96
C TYR A 878 14.09 -21.84 11.26
N ALA A 879 14.86 -22.27 12.24
CA ALA A 879 16.10 -21.62 12.62
C ALA A 879 17.13 -21.56 11.48
N GLY A 880 17.93 -20.50 11.45
CA GLY A 880 18.97 -20.25 10.44
C GLY A 880 18.54 -19.24 9.39
N ARG A 881 19.16 -19.31 8.21
CA ARG A 881 18.87 -18.40 7.09
C ARG A 881 18.71 -19.18 5.79
N ILE A 882 17.88 -18.67 4.90
CA ILE A 882 17.79 -19.13 3.52
C ILE A 882 18.06 -17.98 2.56
N LYS A 883 18.54 -18.34 1.37
CA LYS A 883 18.69 -17.47 0.21
C LYS A 883 17.72 -17.92 -0.88
N ILE A 884 17.05 -16.95 -1.50
CA ILE A 884 16.17 -17.16 -2.65
C ILE A 884 16.71 -16.36 -3.82
N PRO A 885 17.46 -16.99 -4.76
CA PRO A 885 17.86 -16.33 -5.99
C PRO A 885 16.66 -16.14 -6.92
N PHE A 886 16.62 -15.02 -7.63
CA PHE A 886 15.58 -14.71 -8.61
C PHE A 886 16.16 -14.13 -9.91
N LYS A 887 15.44 -14.38 -11.01
CA LYS A 887 15.60 -13.75 -12.32
C LYS A 887 14.20 -13.32 -12.77
N ASN A 888 13.74 -12.14 -12.38
CA ASN A 888 12.34 -11.71 -12.34
C ASN A 888 11.44 -12.59 -11.43
N GLU A 889 11.51 -13.91 -11.57
CA GLU A 889 10.86 -14.94 -10.76
C GLU A 889 11.85 -15.62 -9.80
N ASN A 890 11.36 -16.12 -8.67
CA ASN A 890 12.10 -16.94 -7.71
C ASN A 890 12.46 -18.29 -8.32
N ILE A 891 13.75 -18.64 -8.27
CA ILE A 891 14.32 -19.80 -8.94
C ILE A 891 14.56 -20.96 -7.96
N ALA A 892 14.95 -20.66 -6.72
CA ALA A 892 15.25 -21.66 -5.71
C ALA A 892 15.04 -21.12 -4.30
N ALA A 893 14.97 -22.01 -3.31
CA ALA A 893 15.13 -21.70 -1.90
C ALA A 893 16.25 -22.58 -1.34
N ILE A 894 17.31 -21.97 -0.81
CA ILE A 894 18.55 -22.66 -0.43
C ILE A 894 18.96 -22.26 0.99
N ARG A 895 19.26 -23.23 1.87
CA ARG A 895 19.78 -22.97 3.21
C ARG A 895 21.20 -22.38 3.15
N LEU A 896 21.44 -21.32 3.92
CA LEU A 896 22.77 -20.77 4.14
C LEU A 896 23.43 -21.46 5.34
N ARG A 897 24.71 -21.80 5.21
CA ARG A 897 25.51 -22.40 6.30
C ARG A 897 26.34 -21.32 6.99
N ASP A 898 26.52 -21.44 8.29
CA ASP A 898 27.36 -20.53 9.06
C ASP A 898 28.85 -20.75 8.75
N GLY A 899 29.58 -19.66 8.46
CA GLY A 899 31.04 -19.68 8.29
C GLY A 899 31.58 -20.08 6.91
N SER A 900 30.73 -20.24 5.89
CA SER A 900 31.16 -20.41 4.49
C SER A 900 31.08 -19.12 3.68
N ASP A 901 31.99 -18.94 2.72
CA ASP A 901 31.84 -17.94 1.65
C ASP A 901 30.57 -18.29 0.85
N ASN A 902 29.46 -17.61 1.16
CA ASN A 902 28.13 -17.83 0.58
C ASN A 902 28.02 -17.21 -0.83
N GLU A 903 29.02 -17.45 -1.67
CA GLU A 903 29.04 -16.99 -3.05
C GLU A 903 28.10 -17.84 -3.93
N THR A 904 27.31 -17.15 -4.74
CA THR A 904 26.45 -17.76 -5.76
C THR A 904 27.28 -18.59 -6.73
N GLY A 905 26.91 -19.87 -6.92
CA GLY A 905 27.68 -20.85 -7.71
C GLY A 905 28.45 -21.88 -6.87
N LYS A 906 28.45 -21.76 -5.53
CA LYS A 906 29.11 -22.72 -4.61
C LYS A 906 28.13 -23.52 -3.74
N GLU A 907 26.83 -23.37 -3.99
CA GLU A 907 25.77 -24.08 -3.26
C GLU A 907 25.86 -25.61 -3.45
N LYS A 908 25.30 -26.38 -2.51
CA LYS A 908 25.29 -27.85 -2.57
C LYS A 908 23.87 -28.36 -2.65
N ASP A 909 23.66 -29.48 -3.35
CA ASP A 909 22.35 -30.13 -3.47
C ASP A 909 21.67 -30.38 -2.11
N GLY A 910 22.45 -30.70 -1.07
CA GLY A 910 21.91 -30.97 0.28
C GLY A 910 21.33 -29.74 1.00
N ASP A 911 21.57 -28.53 0.49
CA ASP A 911 21.07 -27.28 1.07
C ASP A 911 19.81 -26.76 0.33
N VAL A 912 19.47 -27.35 -0.81
CA VAL A 912 18.32 -26.95 -1.63
C VAL A 912 17.03 -27.43 -0.97
N LEU A 913 16.13 -26.50 -0.66
CA LEU A 913 14.79 -26.78 -0.13
C LEU A 913 13.78 -26.98 -1.25
N ALA A 914 13.88 -26.17 -2.30
CA ALA A 914 13.11 -26.28 -3.54
C ALA A 914 13.87 -25.58 -4.67
N ILE A 915 13.68 -26.03 -5.90
CA ILE A 915 14.29 -25.44 -7.09
C ILE A 915 13.43 -25.69 -8.32
N VAL A 916 13.45 -24.75 -9.26
CA VAL A 916 12.80 -24.87 -10.58
C VAL A 916 12.98 -26.27 -11.21
N PRO A 917 11.96 -26.84 -11.88
CA PRO A 917 10.66 -26.22 -12.20
C PRO A 917 9.69 -26.04 -11.03
N ASP A 918 9.96 -26.59 -9.84
CA ASP A 918 9.09 -26.40 -8.67
C ASP A 918 8.95 -24.92 -8.31
N LEU A 919 7.75 -24.53 -7.88
CA LEU A 919 7.40 -23.16 -7.60
C LEU A 919 7.96 -22.75 -6.23
N VAL A 920 8.60 -21.59 -6.17
CA VAL A 920 9.03 -20.96 -4.92
C VAL A 920 8.27 -19.64 -4.78
N SER A 921 7.35 -19.59 -3.82
CA SER A 921 6.46 -18.46 -3.63
C SER A 921 6.70 -17.83 -2.27
N VAL A 922 6.73 -16.50 -2.22
CA VAL A 922 6.93 -15.76 -0.97
C VAL A 922 5.64 -15.00 -0.70
N ILE A 923 5.04 -15.23 0.46
CA ILE A 923 3.82 -14.54 0.90
C ILE A 923 4.10 -13.69 2.14
N ASP A 924 3.37 -12.59 2.28
CA ASP A 924 3.38 -11.75 3.47
C ASP A 924 2.73 -12.53 4.64
N ALA A 925 3.47 -12.66 5.74
CA ALA A 925 3.00 -13.36 6.92
C ALA A 925 1.81 -12.67 7.61
N GLN A 926 1.50 -11.41 7.30
CA GLN A 926 0.41 -10.64 7.92
C GLN A 926 -0.93 -10.74 7.20
N ASN A 927 -0.94 -11.04 5.90
CA ASN A 927 -2.18 -11.09 5.12
C ASN A 927 -2.25 -12.28 4.15
N GLY A 928 -1.18 -13.06 3.98
CA GLY A 928 -1.13 -14.19 3.06
C GLY A 928 -1.11 -13.82 1.57
N GLU A 929 -0.92 -12.54 1.23
CA GLU A 929 -0.74 -12.09 -0.15
C GLU A 929 0.66 -12.42 -0.66
N ALA A 930 0.82 -12.61 -1.96
CA ALA A 930 2.14 -12.77 -2.55
C ALA A 930 2.94 -11.47 -2.47
N ILE A 931 4.26 -11.62 -2.29
CA ILE A 931 5.23 -10.52 -2.40
C ILE A 931 6.05 -10.75 -3.66
N GLY A 932 5.92 -9.85 -4.63
CA GLY A 932 6.69 -9.86 -5.87
C GLY A 932 8.16 -9.53 -5.64
N THR A 933 9.05 -9.94 -6.55
CA THR A 933 10.48 -9.56 -6.49
C THR A 933 10.71 -8.03 -6.49
N PRO A 934 9.88 -7.18 -7.14
CA PRO A 934 9.98 -5.73 -6.99
C PRO A 934 9.58 -5.21 -5.60
N GLU A 935 8.82 -6.00 -4.84
CA GLU A 935 8.26 -5.63 -3.54
C GLU A 935 9.11 -6.11 -2.36
N TYR A 936 10.12 -6.96 -2.58
CA TYR A 936 11.03 -7.39 -1.50
C TYR A 936 11.74 -6.19 -0.85
N ARG A 937 11.59 -6.07 0.47
CA ARG A 937 12.26 -5.05 1.27
C ARG A 937 12.72 -5.65 2.58
N TYR A 938 13.79 -5.08 3.13
CA TYR A 938 14.26 -5.42 4.46
C TYR A 938 13.12 -5.27 5.49
N GLY A 939 12.98 -6.24 6.37
CA GLY A 939 12.05 -6.20 7.49
C GLY A 939 10.63 -6.71 7.23
N LEU A 940 10.31 -7.16 6.02
CA LEU A 940 9.05 -7.86 5.77
C LEU A 940 9.06 -9.24 6.45
N LEU A 941 7.98 -9.58 7.15
CA LEU A 941 7.73 -10.92 7.65
C LEU A 941 7.10 -11.74 6.55
N VAL A 942 7.68 -12.90 6.26
CA VAL A 942 7.33 -13.70 5.10
C VAL A 942 7.24 -15.18 5.43
N GLN A 943 6.41 -15.88 4.67
CA GLN A 943 6.38 -17.34 4.63
C GLN A 943 6.74 -17.77 3.20
N VAL A 944 7.67 -18.72 3.11
CA VAL A 944 8.21 -19.22 1.84
C VAL A 944 7.60 -20.59 1.58
N LEU A 945 6.86 -20.69 0.48
CA LEU A 945 6.11 -21.87 0.07
C LEU A 945 6.79 -22.53 -1.14
N GLY A 946 6.79 -23.85 -1.14
CA GLY A 946 7.21 -24.67 -2.26
C GLY A 946 6.03 -25.44 -2.82
N PHE A 947 5.84 -25.45 -4.14
CA PHE A 947 4.82 -26.28 -4.81
C PHE A 947 5.47 -27.14 -5.90
N THR A 948 5.07 -28.41 -5.96
CA THR A 948 5.58 -29.36 -6.95
C THR A 948 5.10 -28.97 -8.35
N ALA A 949 6.02 -28.91 -9.30
CA ALA A 949 5.71 -28.58 -10.69
C ALA A 949 4.85 -29.66 -11.34
N SER A 950 4.08 -29.25 -12.36
CA SER A 950 3.35 -30.17 -13.22
C SER A 950 4.26 -31.23 -13.83
N GLU A 951 3.77 -32.46 -13.91
CA GLU A 951 4.49 -33.58 -14.53
C GLU A 951 4.89 -33.30 -15.99
N ARG A 952 4.21 -32.37 -16.66
CA ARG A 952 4.55 -31.86 -18.01
C ARG A 952 5.95 -31.25 -18.11
N TRP A 953 6.54 -30.81 -16.99
CA TRP A 953 7.90 -30.28 -16.92
C TRP A 953 8.98 -31.31 -16.59
N THR A 954 8.60 -32.51 -16.15
CA THR A 954 9.54 -33.48 -15.58
C THR A 954 10.26 -34.36 -16.62
N SER A 955 9.95 -34.19 -17.90
CA SER A 955 10.68 -34.84 -18.99
C SER A 955 12.12 -34.32 -19.09
N PRO A 956 13.07 -35.07 -19.70
CA PRO A 956 14.44 -34.59 -19.88
C PRO A 956 14.53 -33.21 -20.55
N LYS A 957 13.71 -32.96 -21.58
CA LYS A 957 13.62 -31.66 -22.26
C LYS A 957 13.00 -30.58 -21.38
N GLY A 958 11.99 -30.92 -20.58
CA GLY A 958 11.39 -29.99 -19.62
C GLY A 958 12.41 -29.53 -18.56
N ILE A 959 13.21 -30.45 -18.04
CA ILE A 959 14.29 -30.11 -17.09
C ILE A 959 15.44 -29.36 -17.76
N GLU A 960 15.74 -29.64 -19.03
CA GLU A 960 16.75 -28.90 -19.80
C GLU A 960 16.40 -27.42 -19.91
N ILE A 961 15.15 -27.08 -20.27
CA ILE A 961 14.76 -25.70 -20.58
C ILE A 961 14.11 -24.96 -19.39
N GLY A 962 13.54 -25.70 -18.44
CA GLY A 962 12.80 -25.15 -17.29
C GLY A 962 13.40 -25.49 -15.92
N GLY A 963 14.47 -26.29 -15.88
CA GLY A 963 15.18 -26.68 -14.66
C GLY A 963 16.43 -25.83 -14.36
N PRO A 964 17.24 -26.21 -13.35
CA PRO A 964 18.30 -25.37 -12.77
C PRO A 964 19.32 -24.84 -13.79
N LYS A 965 19.72 -25.67 -14.76
CA LYS A 965 20.69 -25.32 -15.80
C LYS A 965 20.24 -24.15 -16.67
N ALA A 966 18.95 -24.06 -16.97
CA ALA A 966 18.40 -22.95 -17.76
C ALA A 966 18.57 -21.58 -17.08
N PHE A 967 18.86 -21.57 -15.78
CA PHE A 967 19.07 -20.37 -14.97
C PHE A 967 20.53 -20.19 -14.53
N GLY A 968 21.46 -20.97 -15.10
CA GLY A 968 22.89 -20.90 -14.77
C GLY A 968 23.25 -21.58 -13.44
N LEU A 969 22.39 -22.45 -12.91
CA LEU A 969 22.66 -23.26 -11.71
C LEU A 969 23.13 -24.67 -12.11
N ASP A 970 24.20 -24.74 -12.91
CA ASP A 970 24.71 -25.99 -13.51
C ASP A 970 25.24 -27.00 -12.47
N HIS A 971 25.61 -26.51 -11.30
CA HIS A 971 26.12 -27.27 -10.17
C HIS A 971 25.02 -27.91 -9.30
N LEU A 972 23.75 -27.58 -9.53
CA LEU A 972 22.60 -28.10 -8.78
C LEU A 972 21.76 -29.05 -9.62
N GLN A 973 21.23 -30.10 -8.98
CA GLN A 973 20.35 -31.07 -9.63
C GLN A 973 18.89 -30.84 -9.23
N TYR A 974 17.99 -30.95 -10.22
CA TYR A 974 16.57 -30.96 -9.92
C TYR A 974 16.18 -32.27 -9.22
N ARG A 975 15.55 -32.13 -8.06
CA ARG A 975 14.86 -33.20 -7.35
C ARG A 975 13.46 -32.67 -7.02
N PRO A 976 12.39 -33.36 -7.44
CA PRO A 976 11.04 -32.91 -7.14
C PRO A 976 10.83 -32.72 -5.64
N LEU A 977 10.22 -31.60 -5.26
CA LEU A 977 9.83 -31.29 -3.89
C LEU A 977 8.88 -32.36 -3.32
N GLY A 978 8.01 -32.87 -4.18
CA GLY A 978 6.98 -33.84 -3.85
C GLY A 978 6.37 -34.48 -5.10
N ARG A 979 5.08 -34.78 -5.03
CA ARG A 979 4.30 -35.36 -6.13
C ARG A 979 3.27 -34.33 -6.61
N PHE A 980 3.22 -34.11 -7.92
CA PHE A 980 2.18 -33.29 -8.51
C PHE A 980 0.79 -33.93 -8.29
N VAL A 981 -0.16 -33.12 -7.83
CA VAL A 981 -1.56 -33.47 -7.70
C VAL A 981 -2.35 -32.59 -8.66
N LYS A 982 -3.06 -33.20 -9.62
CA LYS A 982 -3.88 -32.46 -10.58
C LYS A 982 -4.94 -31.66 -9.80
N PRO A 983 -5.03 -30.32 -9.99
CA PRO A 983 -6.01 -29.50 -9.28
C PRO A 983 -7.43 -29.94 -9.61
N THR A 984 -8.32 -29.86 -8.63
CA THR A 984 -9.75 -30.13 -8.84
C THR A 984 -10.36 -28.99 -9.65
N SER A 985 -10.95 -29.30 -10.80
CA SER A 985 -11.64 -28.33 -11.64
C SER A 985 -12.84 -27.72 -10.91
N VAL A 986 -12.96 -26.40 -10.92
CA VAL A 986 -14.17 -25.69 -10.48
C VAL A 986 -15.36 -26.09 -11.34
N ILE A 987 -15.15 -26.30 -12.65
CA ILE A 987 -16.21 -26.69 -13.57
C ILE A 987 -16.74 -28.07 -13.21
N ASP A 988 -15.88 -29.06 -13.05
CA ASP A 988 -16.31 -30.42 -12.72
C ASP A 988 -16.92 -30.54 -11.31
N GLU A 989 -16.49 -29.72 -10.35
CA GLU A 989 -17.03 -29.75 -8.99
C GLU A 989 -18.43 -29.12 -8.89
N TYR A 990 -18.68 -28.03 -9.63
CA TYR A 990 -19.88 -27.19 -9.45
C TYR A 990 -20.90 -27.27 -10.61
N ASP A 991 -20.60 -27.96 -11.71
CA ASP A 991 -21.58 -28.13 -12.79
C ASP A 991 -22.87 -28.81 -12.28
N GLY A 992 -24.02 -28.22 -12.64
CA GLY A 992 -25.35 -28.70 -12.23
C GLY A 992 -25.71 -28.51 -10.74
N LYS A 993 -24.84 -27.90 -9.92
CA LYS A 993 -25.14 -27.58 -8.50
C LYS A 993 -25.61 -26.13 -8.38
N ARG A 994 -26.79 -25.92 -7.80
CA ARG A 994 -27.29 -24.61 -7.36
C ARG A 994 -27.81 -24.69 -5.95
#